data_AF-A0AAD5V283-F1
#
_entry.id   AF-A0AAD5V283-F1
#
_cell.length_a   1.000
_cell.length_b   1.000
_cell.length_c   1.000
_cell.angle_alpha   90.00
_cell.angle_beta   90.00
_cell.angle_gamma   90.00
#
_symmetry.space_group_name_H-M   'P 1'
#
loop_
_entity.id
_entity.type
_entity.pdbx_description
1 polymer ?
#
loop_
_entity_poly.entity_id
_entity_poly.type
_entity_poly.pdbx_seq_one_letter_code
_entity_poly.pdbx_strand_id
1 'polypeptide(L)'
;MLIAYPNSFSDEILQLILNELDDPTNFSIASKSIHAFTQDPYVRASYFISRYGKIQAFYWAFGRGKLINKSTVDILLSSGAQLSRYLVQCIIQHYFRSLVHFIKTPWVRTLNYEVVAHILSIAAALYGQVPVSKGDDDGAVFVDMLKESRLPADQRTIKYETAKTIVEKYKVSIFISLQHTQWSLTTSICFLSLNFEVHSVLSSGPHDGTIPSCLGDRAPSIAVCQSKWFSDGQQAFLSEGRSEEIINNVRELSRLDSQMFLSRTVAAEICMEAKVNESAYEALKTLNKEGDLKFDMGIVVQDLIKLFANTRSIGNPNTAAVLRHLFSDFPSEDSTVRVVLLLQIFLSETPMQHPGATPGLPGGVTLTEYVRSCRETIVTMNLHPVKRTDLLEVLVNKFAPERFHGILEYGKVVMGMAKGEIEGLLQEVAIRCLEIGCKGKMLKKLLETYPWMDDVIRKRVMKAMRLNVEDLPSWEDDEAACAAFTVPLCRNFTSDIDFGFGPILTHPLSQPLAHQNNHGHHEDGEDDDSEDEDLGYIGQDTLTTMIRKDEISPTRSRRRFYDFFTPYSDASGKLTYPQDHLVVGKYIRTKFGLRGGVTAVFMMHGIVNLNAQHMAVGTTYPPLPVTEHVPITFKHFKLLARLGRSPLAFMYDVIENGAEFYFGEEDYLPPEELSGAPLKRRPTKRKHTRIRVKIVSEYTVKTESSPGPSLGLTPPPRSSSGSVSAPIASSSSSGSRETSYEVKRRPRRSAASTSKSYVVPDSDDEEIADDEDEMMQHVHAQAKKRRVESNLQKWIKHLSVLLKEEQKKYNEKRKRAHASAQQGSKLRVPRSEFLRSLAAALPRLRKLDLDKRQQLYGPDVAEEDYSSGEDDEYHERTTRTKRRKIEADA
;
A
#
# COMPACT_ATOMS: atom_id res chain seq x y z
N MET A 1 4.04 7.93 -35.95
CA MET A 1 3.03 8.24 -36.98
C MET A 1 3.11 9.69 -37.43
N LEU A 2 2.95 10.69 -36.55
CA LEU A 2 3.01 12.12 -36.92
C LEU A 2 4.26 12.56 -37.70
N ILE A 3 5.43 12.00 -37.38
CA ILE A 3 6.69 12.30 -38.09
C ILE A 3 6.72 11.70 -39.51
N ALA A 4 5.97 10.62 -39.75
CA ALA A 4 5.99 9.90 -41.03
C ALA A 4 5.02 10.47 -42.07
N TYR A 5 3.92 11.11 -41.64
CA TYR A 5 2.88 11.65 -42.54
C TYR A 5 2.28 12.98 -42.03
N PRO A 6 3.07 14.06 -41.91
CA PRO A 6 2.61 15.32 -41.32
C PRO A 6 1.52 16.04 -42.13
N ASN A 7 1.35 15.73 -43.42
CA ASN A 7 0.35 16.38 -44.29
C ASN A 7 -0.96 15.59 -44.43
N SER A 8 -1.17 14.55 -43.61
CA SER A 8 -2.33 13.63 -43.76
C SER A 8 -3.46 13.87 -42.76
N PHE A 9 -3.25 14.73 -41.77
CA PHE A 9 -4.25 15.05 -40.74
C PHE A 9 -4.90 16.40 -41.07
N SER A 10 -6.22 16.50 -40.85
CA SER A 10 -6.94 17.77 -40.94
C SER A 10 -6.62 18.67 -39.73
N ASP A 11 -6.83 19.97 -39.88
CA ASP A 11 -6.53 20.97 -38.84
C ASP A 11 -7.33 20.71 -37.55
N GLU A 12 -8.53 20.14 -37.64
CA GLU A 12 -9.35 19.77 -36.47
C GLU A 12 -8.68 18.67 -35.63
N ILE A 13 -8.10 17.65 -36.29
CA ILE A 13 -7.38 16.58 -35.60
C ILE A 13 -6.10 17.13 -34.97
N LEU A 14 -5.41 18.04 -35.66
CA LEU A 14 -4.24 18.70 -35.11
C LEU A 14 -4.58 19.56 -33.88
N GLN A 15 -5.75 20.22 -33.86
CA GLN A 15 -6.24 20.96 -32.71
C GLN A 15 -6.55 20.04 -31.53
N LEU A 16 -7.23 18.91 -31.75
CA LEU A 16 -7.51 17.93 -30.69
C LEU A 16 -6.22 17.38 -30.08
N ILE A 17 -5.24 17.03 -30.92
CA ILE A 17 -3.92 16.58 -30.45
C ILE A 17 -3.25 17.70 -29.65
N LEU A 18 -3.26 18.94 -30.16
CA LEU A 18 -2.66 20.09 -29.49
C LEU A 18 -3.27 20.32 -28.10
N ASN A 19 -4.58 20.20 -27.97
CA ASN A 19 -5.33 20.38 -26.72
C ASN A 19 -4.96 19.37 -25.63
N GLU A 20 -4.51 18.17 -26.00
CA GLU A 20 -4.07 17.13 -25.05
C GLU A 20 -2.61 17.29 -24.60
N LEU A 21 -1.84 18.19 -25.24
CA LEU A 21 -0.43 18.35 -24.91
C LEU A 21 -0.21 19.29 -23.71
N ASP A 22 0.55 18.79 -22.74
CA ASP A 22 1.03 19.60 -21.62
C ASP A 22 1.94 20.74 -22.07
N ASP A 23 2.81 20.50 -23.06
CA ASP A 23 3.69 21.51 -23.67
C ASP A 23 3.67 21.40 -25.20
N PRO A 24 3.05 22.36 -25.91
CA PRO A 24 2.93 22.34 -27.37
C PRO A 24 4.24 22.71 -28.08
N THR A 25 5.30 23.09 -27.35
CA THR A 25 6.57 23.53 -27.94
C THR A 25 7.16 22.45 -28.85
N ASN A 26 7.23 21.21 -28.38
CA ASN A 26 7.77 20.09 -29.16
C ASN A 26 6.90 19.72 -30.37
N PHE A 27 5.60 19.97 -30.28
CA PHE A 27 4.67 19.74 -31.37
C PHE A 27 4.87 20.77 -32.49
N SER A 28 5.04 22.04 -32.12
CA SER A 28 5.28 23.14 -33.07
C SER A 28 6.56 22.98 -33.90
N ILE A 29 7.54 22.21 -33.45
CA ILE A 29 8.82 21.97 -34.14
C ILE A 29 8.85 20.66 -34.95
N ALA A 30 7.80 19.85 -34.89
CA ALA A 30 7.77 18.53 -35.52
C ALA A 30 7.70 18.59 -37.06
N SER A 31 7.06 19.62 -37.62
CA SER A 31 6.93 19.85 -39.07
C SER A 31 6.71 21.33 -39.37
N LYS A 32 7.08 21.79 -40.57
CA LYS A 32 6.80 23.17 -41.04
C LYS A 32 5.30 23.47 -41.14
N SER A 33 4.49 22.48 -41.53
CA SER A 33 3.03 22.63 -41.62
C SER A 33 2.42 22.77 -40.22
N ILE A 34 2.79 21.90 -39.28
CA ILE A 34 2.37 22.00 -37.86
C ILE A 34 2.89 23.30 -37.23
N HIS A 35 4.10 23.74 -37.59
CA HIS A 35 4.61 25.03 -37.15
C HIS A 35 3.71 26.17 -37.60
N ALA A 36 3.33 26.22 -38.88
CA ALA A 36 2.41 27.23 -39.42
C ALA A 36 1.04 27.18 -38.75
N PHE A 37 0.46 25.99 -38.58
CA PHE A 37 -0.80 25.77 -37.86
C PHE A 37 -0.75 26.33 -36.43
N THR A 38 0.30 26.00 -35.67
CA THR A 38 0.49 26.51 -34.29
C THR A 38 0.84 28.00 -34.20
N GLN A 39 1.10 28.69 -35.32
CA GLN A 39 1.25 30.15 -35.33
C GLN A 39 -0.08 30.90 -35.33
N ASP A 40 -1.19 30.26 -35.69
CA ASP A 40 -2.50 30.89 -35.75
C ASP A 40 -2.97 31.36 -34.34
N PRO A 41 -3.30 32.66 -34.15
CA PRO A 41 -3.84 33.18 -32.90
C PRO A 41 -5.08 32.44 -32.38
N TYR A 42 -5.96 31.96 -33.26
CA TYR A 42 -7.17 31.23 -32.90
C TYR A 42 -6.84 29.85 -32.33
N VAL A 43 -5.95 29.11 -32.99
CA VAL A 43 -5.45 27.79 -32.54
C VAL A 43 -4.85 27.88 -31.14
N ARG A 44 -4.07 28.94 -30.88
CA ARG A 44 -3.46 29.20 -29.56
C ARG A 44 -4.50 29.54 -28.49
N ALA A 45 -5.46 30.41 -28.81
CA ALA A 45 -6.53 30.76 -27.88
C ALA A 45 -7.39 29.54 -27.53
N SER A 46 -7.76 28.76 -28.55
CA SER A 46 -8.51 27.50 -28.42
C SER A 46 -7.77 26.47 -27.57
N TYR A 47 -6.45 26.35 -27.72
CA TYR A 47 -5.61 25.52 -26.85
C TYR A 47 -5.73 25.91 -25.37
N PHE A 48 -5.57 27.19 -25.03
CA PHE A 48 -5.65 27.60 -23.63
C PHE A 48 -7.04 27.44 -23.03
N ILE A 49 -8.10 27.68 -23.82
CA ILE A 49 -9.48 27.53 -23.37
C ILE A 49 -9.84 26.06 -23.19
N SER A 50 -9.51 25.21 -24.15
CA SER A 50 -9.85 23.78 -24.11
C SER A 50 -9.08 23.06 -23.00
N ARG A 51 -7.79 23.39 -22.82
CA ARG A 51 -6.93 22.74 -21.81
C ARG A 51 -7.20 23.21 -20.38
N TYR A 52 -7.35 24.52 -20.19
CA TYR A 52 -7.36 25.12 -18.85
C TYR A 52 -8.71 25.73 -18.46
N GLY A 53 -9.68 25.73 -19.37
CA GLY A 53 -10.97 26.40 -19.19
C GLY A 53 -10.88 27.92 -19.35
N LYS A 54 -12.04 28.55 -19.55
CA LYS A 54 -12.19 30.00 -19.77
C LYS A 54 -11.63 30.85 -18.61
N ILE A 55 -11.71 30.33 -17.39
CA ILE A 55 -11.26 31.03 -16.17
C ILE A 55 -9.74 31.11 -16.12
N GLN A 56 -9.05 30.00 -16.38
CA GLN A 56 -7.60 29.94 -16.19
C GLN A 56 -6.79 30.24 -17.45
N ALA A 57 -7.44 30.32 -18.62
CA ALA A 57 -6.80 30.50 -19.91
C ALA A 57 -5.78 31.65 -19.92
N PHE A 58 -6.12 32.83 -19.38
CA PHE A 58 -5.21 33.98 -19.38
C PHE A 58 -3.93 33.78 -18.57
N TYR A 59 -3.99 33.15 -17.40
CA TYR A 59 -2.79 32.92 -16.60
C TYR A 59 -1.84 31.92 -17.25
N TRP A 60 -2.37 30.82 -17.78
CA TRP A 60 -1.53 29.85 -18.48
C TRP A 60 -0.96 30.44 -19.77
N ALA A 61 -1.75 31.26 -20.47
CA ALA A 61 -1.31 32.06 -21.60
C ALA A 61 -0.14 32.99 -21.24
N PHE A 62 -0.26 33.77 -20.17
CA PHE A 62 0.77 34.71 -19.75
C PHE A 62 2.06 34.02 -19.29
N GLY A 63 1.99 32.78 -18.79
CA GLY A 63 3.19 31.97 -18.51
C GLY A 63 3.98 31.56 -19.76
N ARG A 64 3.39 31.74 -20.95
CA ARG A 64 3.96 31.39 -22.24
C ARG A 64 3.96 32.59 -23.17
N GLY A 65 4.58 33.69 -22.73
CA GLY A 65 4.47 34.98 -23.42
C GLY A 65 4.88 34.98 -24.90
N LYS A 66 5.73 34.04 -25.34
CA LYS A 66 6.07 33.85 -26.77
C LYS A 66 4.88 33.42 -27.65
N LEU A 67 3.87 32.79 -27.06
CA LEU A 67 2.68 32.34 -27.78
C LEU A 67 1.60 33.43 -27.84
N ILE A 68 1.71 34.48 -27.04
CA ILE A 68 0.65 35.48 -26.90
C ILE A 68 0.98 36.74 -27.69
N ASN A 69 0.08 37.12 -28.58
CA ASN A 69 0.08 38.41 -29.28
C ASN A 69 -1.26 39.14 -29.04
N LYS A 70 -1.42 40.36 -29.58
CA LYS A 70 -2.64 41.17 -29.40
C LYS A 70 -3.90 40.41 -29.88
N SER A 71 -3.82 39.79 -31.07
CA SER A 71 -4.91 38.99 -31.64
C SER A 71 -5.29 37.80 -30.76
N THR A 72 -4.32 37.09 -30.16
CA THR A 72 -4.60 35.97 -29.23
C THR A 72 -5.34 36.47 -27.98
N VAL A 73 -4.97 37.63 -27.43
CA VAL A 73 -5.67 38.23 -26.29
C VAL A 73 -7.11 38.58 -26.64
N ASP A 74 -7.34 39.20 -27.81
CA ASP A 74 -8.68 39.59 -28.25
C ASP A 74 -9.56 38.35 -28.51
N ILE A 75 -9.00 37.29 -29.11
CA ILE A 75 -9.73 36.03 -29.35
C ILE A 75 -10.03 35.31 -28.02
N LEU A 76 -9.10 35.31 -27.06
CA LEU A 76 -9.35 34.76 -25.74
C LEU A 76 -10.55 35.48 -25.08
N LEU A 77 -10.58 36.82 -25.10
CA LEU A 77 -11.69 37.59 -24.55
C LEU A 77 -13.01 37.33 -25.30
N SER A 78 -13.00 37.34 -26.63
CA SER A 78 -14.22 37.12 -27.42
C SER A 78 -14.75 35.68 -27.29
N SER A 79 -13.87 34.72 -27.00
CA SER A 79 -14.21 33.33 -26.70
C SER A 79 -14.62 33.11 -25.24
N GLY A 80 -14.74 34.19 -24.45
CA GLY A 80 -15.24 34.18 -23.08
C GLY A 80 -14.20 33.90 -22.00
N ALA A 81 -12.90 33.96 -22.31
CA ALA A 81 -11.86 33.87 -21.28
C ALA A 81 -11.93 35.09 -20.34
N GLN A 82 -11.71 34.85 -19.04
CA GLN A 82 -11.89 35.88 -18.02
C GLN A 82 -10.59 36.58 -17.66
N LEU A 83 -10.53 37.90 -17.87
CA LEU A 83 -9.41 38.75 -17.48
C LEU A 83 -9.77 39.55 -16.22
N SER A 84 -9.69 38.95 -15.03
CA SER A 84 -10.12 39.59 -13.78
C SER A 84 -9.30 40.84 -13.40
N ARG A 85 -9.89 41.78 -12.66
CA ARG A 85 -9.17 42.96 -12.15
C ARG A 85 -7.98 42.55 -11.28
N TYR A 86 -8.16 41.55 -10.41
CA TYR A 86 -7.06 41.01 -9.60
C TYR A 86 -5.94 40.43 -10.46
N LEU A 87 -6.25 39.70 -11.53
CA LEU A 87 -5.23 39.21 -12.46
C LEU A 87 -4.45 40.37 -13.07
N VAL A 88 -5.13 41.44 -13.47
CA VAL A 88 -4.48 42.67 -13.98
C VAL A 88 -3.57 43.30 -12.93
N GLN A 89 -3.99 43.37 -11.66
CA GLN A 89 -3.14 43.83 -10.56
C GLN A 89 -1.88 42.97 -10.44
N CYS A 90 -2.02 41.64 -10.51
CA CYS A 90 -0.88 40.72 -10.53
C CYS A 90 0.03 40.93 -11.76
N ILE A 91 -0.53 41.17 -12.95
CA ILE A 91 0.25 41.47 -14.17
C ILE A 91 1.09 42.73 -13.94
N ILE A 92 0.47 43.82 -13.47
CA ILE A 92 1.14 45.10 -13.22
C ILE A 92 2.26 44.91 -12.18
N GLN A 93 1.96 44.26 -11.05
CA GLN A 93 2.93 44.03 -9.99
C GLN A 93 4.10 43.15 -10.48
N HIS A 94 3.82 42.05 -11.19
CA HIS A 94 4.85 41.11 -11.63
C HIS A 94 5.73 41.66 -12.77
N TYR A 95 5.12 42.39 -13.71
CA TYR A 95 5.82 42.98 -14.85
C TYR A 95 6.69 44.17 -14.44
N PHE A 96 6.20 45.09 -13.59
CA PHE A 96 6.90 46.34 -13.27
C PHE A 96 7.62 46.39 -11.91
N ARG A 97 7.16 45.65 -10.89
CA ARG A 97 7.59 45.86 -9.48
C ARG A 97 8.32 44.68 -8.83
N SER A 98 8.69 43.70 -9.64
CA SER A 98 9.57 42.57 -9.34
C SER A 98 9.02 41.39 -8.51
N LEU A 99 7.95 41.49 -7.72
CA LEU A 99 7.43 40.31 -6.99
C LEU A 99 5.91 40.34 -6.76
N VAL A 100 5.23 39.33 -7.32
CA VAL A 100 3.96 38.81 -6.80
C VAL A 100 4.34 37.58 -5.97
N HIS A 101 3.97 37.55 -4.70
CA HIS A 101 4.51 36.61 -3.70
C HIS A 101 4.34 35.13 -4.07
N PHE A 102 3.30 34.78 -4.83
CA PHE A 102 3.04 33.41 -5.28
C PHE A 102 3.65 33.06 -6.66
N ILE A 103 4.04 34.06 -7.48
CA ILE A 103 4.55 33.85 -8.85
C ILE A 103 6.08 33.91 -8.82
N LYS A 104 6.72 32.74 -8.87
CA LYS A 104 8.19 32.60 -8.84
C LYS A 104 8.80 32.38 -10.24
N THR A 105 7.97 32.13 -11.24
CA THR A 105 8.37 31.90 -12.63
C THR A 105 8.44 33.22 -13.40
N PRO A 106 9.14 33.29 -14.54
CA PRO A 106 9.18 34.50 -15.38
C PRO A 106 7.85 34.69 -16.16
N TRP A 107 6.70 34.55 -15.51
CA TRP A 107 5.32 34.52 -16.02
C TRP A 107 5.04 35.63 -17.06
N VAL A 108 4.44 36.77 -16.67
CA VAL A 108 4.19 37.89 -17.60
C VAL A 108 5.47 38.56 -18.11
N ARG A 109 6.64 38.27 -17.52
CA ARG A 109 7.93 38.84 -17.97
C ARG A 109 8.36 38.36 -19.34
N THR A 110 7.78 37.26 -19.82
CA THR A 110 8.04 36.74 -21.16
C THR A 110 7.16 37.38 -22.23
N LEU A 111 6.18 38.21 -21.85
CA LEU A 111 5.31 38.92 -22.79
C LEU A 111 6.05 40.11 -23.42
N ASN A 112 5.74 40.38 -24.68
CA ASN A 112 6.18 41.61 -25.32
C ASN A 112 5.47 42.81 -24.68
N TYR A 113 6.19 43.94 -24.51
CA TYR A 113 5.65 45.17 -23.96
C TYR A 113 4.39 45.63 -24.70
N GLU A 114 4.33 45.47 -26.03
CA GLU A 114 3.14 45.84 -26.81
C GLU A 114 1.89 45.05 -26.42
N VAL A 115 2.05 43.79 -26.02
CA VAL A 115 0.94 42.93 -25.57
C VAL A 115 0.51 43.35 -24.17
N VAL A 116 1.45 43.67 -23.29
CA VAL A 116 1.13 44.17 -21.95
C VAL A 116 0.42 45.53 -22.02
N ALA A 117 0.88 46.45 -22.86
CA ALA A 117 0.21 47.73 -23.08
C ALA A 117 -1.24 47.54 -23.60
N HIS A 118 -1.45 46.58 -24.50
CA HIS A 118 -2.78 46.21 -25.00
C HIS A 118 -3.69 45.69 -23.87
N ILE A 119 -3.19 44.76 -23.06
CA ILE A 119 -3.92 44.21 -21.90
C ILE A 119 -4.29 45.33 -20.91
N LEU A 120 -3.38 46.27 -20.62
CA LEU A 120 -3.66 47.38 -19.72
C LEU A 120 -4.69 48.36 -20.28
N SER A 121 -4.68 48.59 -21.59
CA SER A 121 -5.71 49.39 -22.26
C SER A 121 -7.09 48.74 -22.14
N ILE A 122 -7.18 47.42 -22.34
CA ILE A 122 -8.41 46.66 -22.16
C ILE A 122 -8.87 46.73 -20.70
N ALA A 123 -7.96 46.52 -19.75
CA ALA A 123 -8.29 46.57 -18.33
C ALA A 123 -8.79 47.95 -17.89
N ALA A 124 -8.20 49.04 -18.40
CA ALA A 124 -8.67 50.39 -18.13
C ALA A 124 -10.08 50.62 -18.68
N ALA A 125 -10.41 50.06 -19.84
CA ALA A 125 -11.77 50.12 -20.40
C ALA A 125 -12.78 49.28 -19.60
N LEU A 126 -12.37 48.10 -19.10
CA LEU A 126 -13.24 47.20 -18.34
C LEU A 126 -13.49 47.67 -16.89
N TYR A 127 -12.45 48.18 -16.23
CA TYR A 127 -12.45 48.36 -14.77
C TYR A 127 -12.25 49.81 -14.33
N GLY A 128 -11.93 50.72 -15.25
CA GLY A 128 -11.52 52.08 -14.92
C GLY A 128 -10.18 52.08 -14.19
N GLN A 129 -10.14 52.73 -13.02
CA GLN A 129 -8.92 52.80 -12.22
C GLN A 129 -8.64 51.45 -11.55
N VAL A 130 -7.51 50.82 -11.90
CA VAL A 130 -7.02 49.60 -11.25
C VAL A 130 -6.09 50.00 -10.09
N PRO A 131 -6.43 49.69 -8.83
CA PRO A 131 -5.55 49.96 -7.69
C PRO A 131 -4.25 49.17 -7.81
N VAL A 132 -3.11 49.83 -7.67
CA VAL A 132 -1.78 49.20 -7.84
C VAL A 132 -0.90 49.37 -6.60
N SER A 133 -1.35 50.03 -5.55
CA SER A 133 -0.61 50.18 -4.30
C SER A 133 -0.39 48.82 -3.63
N LYS A 134 0.75 48.68 -2.93
CA LYS A 134 1.09 47.46 -2.21
C LYS A 134 0.16 47.33 -1.00
N GLY A 135 -0.62 46.26 -0.93
CA GLY A 135 -1.58 46.03 0.15
C GLY A 135 -3.01 46.49 -0.16
N ASP A 136 -3.22 47.21 -1.27
CA ASP A 136 -4.54 47.64 -1.73
C ASP A 136 -5.04 46.81 -2.93
N ASP A 137 -4.34 45.73 -3.27
CA ASP A 137 -4.82 44.79 -4.28
C ASP A 137 -5.98 43.96 -3.74
N ASP A 138 -6.84 43.51 -4.65
CA ASP A 138 -8.08 42.82 -4.28
C ASP A 138 -7.77 41.57 -3.44
N GLY A 139 -6.67 40.87 -3.73
CA GLY A 139 -6.22 39.72 -2.97
C GLY A 139 -5.83 40.05 -1.54
N ALA A 140 -5.11 41.15 -1.31
CA ALA A 140 -4.77 41.61 0.04
C ALA A 140 -6.02 41.98 0.86
N VAL A 141 -6.98 42.68 0.25
CA VAL A 141 -8.27 43.01 0.87
C VAL A 141 -9.00 41.72 1.28
N PHE A 142 -9.07 40.71 0.40
CA PHE A 142 -9.69 39.43 0.76
C PHE A 142 -8.97 38.71 1.89
N VAL A 143 -7.63 38.72 1.88
CA VAL A 143 -6.83 38.07 2.93
C VAL A 143 -7.06 38.72 4.28
N ASP A 144 -7.13 40.04 4.33
CA ASP A 144 -7.34 40.77 5.58
C ASP A 144 -8.78 40.55 6.08
N MET A 145 -9.78 40.49 5.20
CA MET A 145 -11.14 40.13 5.58
C MET A 145 -11.23 38.74 6.23
N LEU A 146 -10.44 37.78 5.74
CA LEU A 146 -10.42 36.41 6.26
C LEU A 146 -9.65 36.30 7.57
N LYS A 147 -8.58 37.08 7.75
CA LYS A 147 -7.94 37.21 9.07
C LYS A 147 -8.87 37.84 10.10
N GLU A 148 -9.80 38.66 9.64
CA GLU A 148 -10.80 39.34 10.46
C GLU A 148 -12.11 38.57 10.59
N SER A 149 -12.31 37.43 9.89
CA SER A 149 -13.56 36.67 10.00
C SER A 149 -13.81 36.15 11.42
N ARG A 150 -12.73 35.95 12.19
CA ARG A 150 -12.75 35.63 13.63
C ARG A 150 -13.26 36.75 14.54
N LEU A 151 -13.35 37.97 14.03
CA LEU A 151 -13.86 39.12 14.77
C LEU A 151 -15.38 39.23 14.56
N PRO A 152 -16.12 39.68 15.59
CA PRO A 152 -17.52 40.09 15.46
C PRO A 152 -17.72 41.01 14.26
N ALA A 153 -18.88 40.92 13.60
CA ALA A 153 -19.14 41.65 12.34
C ALA A 153 -18.95 43.17 12.45
N ASP A 154 -19.19 43.74 13.64
CA ASP A 154 -18.99 45.14 13.99
C ASP A 154 -17.51 45.55 14.14
N GLN A 155 -16.62 44.58 14.35
CA GLN A 155 -15.18 44.80 14.54
C GLN A 155 -14.33 44.53 13.28
N ARG A 156 -14.95 44.04 12.20
CA ARG A 156 -14.26 43.80 10.92
C ARG A 156 -14.00 45.14 10.24
N THR A 157 -12.75 45.38 9.83
CA THR A 157 -12.37 46.58 9.08
C THR A 157 -12.90 46.52 7.66
N ILE A 158 -12.97 45.31 7.08
CA ILE A 158 -13.50 45.07 5.74
C ILE A 158 -14.93 44.56 5.87
N LYS A 159 -15.88 45.40 5.43
CA LYS A 159 -17.29 45.07 5.40
C LYS A 159 -17.61 44.09 4.27
N TYR A 160 -18.62 43.25 4.49
CA TYR A 160 -19.09 42.26 3.51
C TYR A 160 -19.49 42.89 2.18
N GLU A 161 -20.08 44.09 2.20
CA GLU A 161 -20.50 44.84 1.01
C GLU A 161 -19.32 45.22 0.11
N THR A 162 -18.15 45.47 0.71
CA THR A 162 -16.90 45.73 -0.03
C THR A 162 -16.45 44.48 -0.75
N ALA A 163 -16.43 43.33 -0.07
CA ALA A 163 -16.09 42.05 -0.70
C ALA A 163 -17.07 41.68 -1.81
N LYS A 164 -18.38 41.81 -1.54
CA LYS A 164 -19.45 41.61 -2.54
C LYS A 164 -19.23 42.47 -3.78
N THR A 165 -18.95 43.76 -3.59
CA THR A 165 -18.65 44.68 -4.70
C THR A 165 -17.41 44.23 -5.47
N ILE A 166 -16.37 43.78 -4.77
CA ILE A 166 -15.14 43.30 -5.41
C ILE A 166 -15.43 42.10 -6.31
N VAL A 167 -16.21 41.14 -5.83
CA VAL A 167 -16.48 39.93 -6.59
C VAL A 167 -17.49 40.16 -7.72
N GLU A 168 -18.64 40.79 -7.43
CA GLU A 168 -19.72 41.00 -8.41
C GLU A 168 -19.33 41.96 -9.53
N LYS A 169 -18.72 43.11 -9.17
CA LYS A 169 -18.45 44.19 -10.14
C LYS A 169 -17.17 43.97 -10.93
N TYR A 170 -16.11 43.50 -10.28
CA TYR A 170 -14.78 43.43 -10.90
C TYR A 170 -14.40 42.03 -11.39
N LYS A 171 -15.37 41.10 -11.36
CA LYS A 171 -15.23 39.72 -11.83
C LYS A 171 -13.94 39.12 -11.31
N VAL A 172 -13.71 39.22 -10.00
CA VAL A 172 -12.47 38.77 -9.38
C VAL A 172 -12.42 37.24 -9.41
N SER A 173 -11.94 36.69 -10.52
CA SER A 173 -11.45 35.33 -10.60
C SER A 173 -10.14 35.30 -9.81
N ILE A 174 -10.18 34.76 -8.60
CA ILE A 174 -8.96 34.54 -7.83
C ILE A 174 -8.28 33.35 -8.47
N PHE A 175 -7.10 33.63 -9.01
CA PHE A 175 -6.28 32.64 -9.66
C PHE A 175 -5.79 31.56 -8.69
N ILE A 176 -6.36 30.36 -8.80
CA ILE A 176 -5.87 29.16 -8.12
C ILE A 176 -5.18 28.31 -9.17
N SER A 177 -3.91 28.60 -9.43
CA SER A 177 -3.03 27.58 -10.03
C SER A 177 -2.62 26.64 -8.89
N LEU A 178 -3.21 25.44 -8.88
CA LEU A 178 -2.80 24.27 -8.07
C LEU A 178 -1.29 23.95 -8.17
N GLN A 179 -0.53 24.59 -9.08
CA GLN A 179 0.86 24.29 -9.35
C GLN A 179 1.92 25.16 -8.62
N HIS A 180 1.59 26.14 -7.77
CA HIS A 180 2.65 26.98 -7.16
C HIS A 180 2.49 27.41 -5.68
N THR A 181 3.14 26.65 -4.80
CA THR A 181 3.91 26.97 -3.57
C THR A 181 3.42 27.89 -2.44
N GLN A 182 2.24 28.50 -2.42
CA GLN A 182 1.74 29.14 -1.19
C GLN A 182 0.22 29.03 -1.06
N TRP A 183 -0.26 27.94 -0.46
CA TRP A 183 -1.69 27.73 -0.21
C TRP A 183 -2.25 28.55 0.96
N SER A 184 -1.45 29.17 1.83
CA SER A 184 -2.03 29.93 2.97
C SER A 184 -2.85 31.15 2.56
N LEU A 185 -2.51 31.79 1.43
CA LEU A 185 -3.36 32.81 0.80
C LEU A 185 -4.40 32.18 -0.13
N THR A 186 -4.06 31.13 -0.87
CA THR A 186 -4.95 30.51 -1.85
C THR A 186 -6.16 29.84 -1.22
N THR A 187 -6.01 29.10 -0.11
CA THR A 187 -7.13 28.45 0.58
C THR A 187 -8.07 29.48 1.20
N SER A 188 -7.53 30.60 1.67
CA SER A 188 -8.29 31.72 2.21
C SER A 188 -9.05 32.42 1.07
N ILE A 189 -8.40 32.74 -0.04
CA ILE A 189 -9.05 33.48 -1.13
C ILE A 189 -9.99 32.57 -1.98
N CYS A 190 -9.79 31.23 -1.96
CA CYS A 190 -10.76 30.22 -2.46
C CYS A 190 -12.16 30.37 -1.85
N PHE A 191 -12.26 30.83 -0.58
CA PHE A 191 -13.54 30.93 0.16
C PHE A 191 -14.58 31.82 -0.52
N LEU A 192 -14.19 32.71 -1.45
CA LEU A 192 -15.12 33.69 -2.04
C LEU A 192 -15.30 33.61 -3.55
N SER A 193 -14.33 33.11 -4.32
CA SER A 193 -14.53 32.91 -5.76
C SER A 193 -15.60 31.86 -6.04
N LEU A 194 -15.62 30.76 -5.29
CA LEU A 194 -16.68 29.77 -5.42
C LEU A 194 -18.05 30.36 -5.01
N ASN A 195 -18.09 31.24 -3.99
CA ASN A 195 -19.34 31.83 -3.46
C ASN A 195 -20.05 32.81 -4.41
N PHE A 196 -19.43 33.21 -5.53
CA PHE A 196 -20.02 34.16 -6.48
C PHE A 196 -20.01 33.70 -7.93
N GLU A 197 -19.20 32.70 -8.30
CA GLU A 197 -18.94 32.36 -9.71
C GLU A 197 -20.05 31.50 -10.36
N VAL A 198 -21.06 31.04 -9.60
CA VAL A 198 -22.22 30.33 -10.17
C VAL A 198 -23.24 31.29 -10.80
N HIS A 199 -23.28 32.57 -10.40
CA HIS A 199 -24.33 33.47 -10.88
C HIS A 199 -24.15 33.95 -12.34
N SER A 200 -22.95 33.82 -12.93
CA SER A 200 -22.65 34.35 -14.28
C SER A 200 -22.71 33.31 -15.41
N VAL A 201 -22.85 32.01 -15.13
CA VAL A 201 -22.85 30.97 -16.19
C VAL A 201 -24.25 30.50 -16.58
N LEU A 202 -25.29 30.75 -15.76
CA LEU A 202 -26.66 30.27 -16.03
C LEU A 202 -27.68 31.35 -16.41
N SER A 203 -27.25 32.56 -16.74
CA SER A 203 -28.14 33.60 -17.29
C SER A 203 -27.58 34.19 -18.58
N SER A 204 -27.41 33.37 -19.62
CA SER A 204 -27.56 33.79 -21.03
C SER A 204 -27.42 32.60 -21.99
N GLY A 205 -28.57 32.15 -22.52
CA GLY A 205 -28.66 31.42 -23.79
C GLY A 205 -29.05 29.94 -23.67
N PRO A 206 -30.18 29.51 -24.28
CA PRO A 206 -30.40 28.11 -24.61
C PRO A 206 -29.58 27.77 -25.87
N HIS A 207 -28.86 26.65 -25.86
CA HIS A 207 -28.64 25.72 -26.99
C HIS A 207 -27.29 24.98 -26.90
N ASP A 208 -27.38 23.69 -27.25
CA ASP A 208 -26.38 22.67 -27.55
C ASP A 208 -25.58 22.02 -26.41
N GLY A 209 -25.89 20.74 -26.24
CA GLY A 209 -25.28 19.82 -25.30
C GLY A 209 -23.96 19.25 -25.84
N THR A 210 -22.90 19.47 -25.08
CA THR A 210 -21.81 18.52 -24.81
C THR A 210 -20.94 19.17 -23.73
N ILE A 211 -21.07 18.70 -22.48
CA ILE A 211 -20.26 19.18 -21.36
C ILE A 211 -18.97 18.32 -21.30
N PRO A 212 -17.76 18.88 -21.33
CA PRO A 212 -16.53 18.11 -21.14
C PRO A 212 -16.33 17.71 -19.67
N SER A 213 -16.00 16.44 -19.44
CA SER A 213 -15.89 15.69 -18.19
C SER A 213 -14.67 16.02 -17.29
N CYS A 214 -14.19 17.28 -17.24
CA CYS A 214 -12.96 17.64 -16.52
C CYS A 214 -13.15 18.44 -15.20
N LEU A 215 -14.29 18.26 -14.51
CA LEU A 215 -14.65 19.01 -13.27
C LEU A 215 -14.36 18.27 -11.94
N GLY A 216 -13.79 17.05 -11.97
CA GLY A 216 -13.63 16.17 -10.80
C GLY A 216 -12.70 16.65 -9.67
N ASP A 217 -11.93 17.73 -9.85
CA ASP A 217 -10.88 18.15 -8.90
C ASP A 217 -11.32 19.24 -7.87
N ARG A 218 -12.61 19.57 -7.74
CA ARG A 218 -13.09 20.70 -6.89
C ARG A 218 -13.51 20.36 -5.45
N ALA A 219 -13.79 19.09 -5.14
CA ALA A 219 -14.26 18.64 -3.82
C ALA A 219 -13.33 18.99 -2.62
N PRO A 220 -11.98 18.96 -2.74
CA PRO A 220 -11.11 19.15 -1.57
C PRO A 220 -11.15 20.56 -0.98
N SER A 221 -11.39 21.59 -1.81
CA SER A 221 -11.33 22.99 -1.36
C SER A 221 -12.56 23.42 -0.54
N ILE A 222 -13.72 22.78 -0.77
CA ILE A 222 -14.96 23.05 -0.02
C ILE A 222 -14.89 22.44 1.39
N ALA A 223 -14.32 21.24 1.52
CA ALA A 223 -14.17 20.55 2.80
C ALA A 223 -13.28 21.34 3.79
N VAL A 224 -12.13 21.87 3.33
CA VAL A 224 -11.19 22.65 4.18
C VAL A 224 -11.83 23.94 4.72
N CYS A 225 -12.76 24.53 3.96
CA CYS A 225 -13.46 25.75 4.36
C CYS A 225 -14.45 25.51 5.50
N GLN A 226 -15.23 24.45 5.37
CA GLN A 226 -16.17 24.03 6.40
C GLN A 226 -15.42 23.69 7.67
N SER A 227 -14.30 22.96 7.60
CA SER A 227 -13.58 22.56 8.80
C SER A 227 -13.11 23.74 9.65
N LYS A 228 -12.69 24.87 9.05
CA LYS A 228 -12.24 26.05 9.81
C LYS A 228 -13.34 26.75 10.61
N TRP A 229 -14.55 26.86 10.07
CA TRP A 229 -15.66 27.50 10.80
C TRP A 229 -16.05 26.75 12.07
N PHE A 230 -15.84 25.42 12.07
CA PHE A 230 -16.11 24.60 13.23
C PHE A 230 -14.90 24.60 14.20
N SER A 231 -13.66 24.85 13.77
CA SER A 231 -12.42 24.61 14.55
C SER A 231 -11.96 25.68 15.54
N ASP A 232 -12.45 26.92 15.53
CA ASP A 232 -11.86 28.05 16.30
C ASP A 232 -12.12 27.99 17.84
N GLY A 233 -12.18 26.78 18.41
CA GLY A 233 -12.49 26.46 19.81
C GLY A 233 -11.41 26.80 20.84
N GLN A 234 -10.18 27.17 20.45
CA GLN A 234 -9.13 27.40 21.45
C GLN A 234 -9.02 28.84 21.97
N GLN A 235 -9.62 29.84 21.32
CA GLN A 235 -9.56 31.24 21.80
C GLN A 235 -10.94 31.88 22.06
N ALA A 236 -12.03 31.36 21.49
CA ALA A 236 -13.38 31.82 21.76
C ALA A 236 -14.04 30.99 22.87
N PHE A 237 -13.43 30.94 24.05
CA PHE A 237 -14.14 30.48 25.24
C PHE A 237 -15.22 31.53 25.56
N LEU A 238 -16.50 31.13 25.54
CA LEU A 238 -17.69 31.84 26.08
C LEU A 238 -18.55 32.74 25.15
N SER A 239 -18.55 32.60 23.82
CA SER A 239 -19.63 33.23 23.04
C SER A 239 -20.91 32.36 23.06
N GLU A 240 -21.84 32.73 23.90
CA GLU A 240 -23.24 32.31 23.82
C GLU A 240 -23.74 32.67 22.39
N GLY A 241 -24.16 31.67 21.60
CA GLY A 241 -24.58 31.86 20.19
C GLY A 241 -23.64 31.32 19.10
N ARG A 242 -22.48 30.73 19.44
CA ARG A 242 -21.57 30.15 18.43
C ARG A 242 -22.21 29.09 17.53
N SER A 243 -23.07 28.23 18.08
CA SER A 243 -23.77 27.22 17.29
C SER A 243 -24.69 27.86 16.24
N GLU A 244 -25.41 28.92 16.61
CA GLU A 244 -26.29 29.68 15.72
C GLU A 244 -25.49 30.39 14.61
N GLU A 245 -24.33 30.94 14.95
CA GLU A 245 -23.42 31.54 13.98
C GLU A 245 -22.96 30.49 12.94
N ILE A 246 -22.55 29.29 13.38
CA ILE A 246 -22.16 28.20 12.49
C ILE A 246 -23.32 27.79 11.58
N ILE A 247 -24.53 27.63 12.12
CA ILE A 247 -25.73 27.27 11.34
C ILE A 247 -26.01 28.33 10.27
N ASN A 248 -26.00 29.61 10.64
CA ASN A 248 -26.24 30.71 9.71
C ASN A 248 -25.17 30.77 8.62
N ASN A 249 -23.91 30.56 8.98
CA ASN A 249 -22.81 30.52 8.00
C ASN A 249 -22.99 29.37 7.00
N VAL A 250 -23.33 28.17 7.45
CA VAL A 250 -23.60 27.01 6.56
C VAL A 250 -24.77 27.29 5.64
N ARG A 251 -25.87 27.86 6.15
CA ARG A 251 -27.04 28.24 5.34
C ARG A 251 -26.72 29.30 4.31
N GLU A 252 -25.97 30.33 4.69
CA GLU A 252 -25.56 31.36 3.75
C GLU A 252 -24.67 30.79 2.64
N LEU A 253 -23.78 29.82 2.93
CA LEU A 253 -23.05 29.11 1.86
C LEU A 253 -23.97 28.36 0.93
N SER A 254 -24.87 27.55 1.48
CA SER A 254 -25.80 26.75 0.66
C SER A 254 -26.79 27.62 -0.12
N ARG A 255 -27.07 28.83 0.36
CA ARG A 255 -27.84 29.86 -0.36
C ARG A 255 -27.05 30.50 -1.49
N LEU A 256 -25.74 30.68 -1.32
CA LEU A 256 -24.86 31.23 -2.35
C LEU A 256 -24.65 30.22 -3.49
N ASP A 257 -24.52 28.93 -3.17
CA ASP A 257 -24.43 27.84 -4.14
C ASP A 257 -24.95 26.52 -3.57
N SER A 258 -25.89 25.87 -4.26
CA SER A 258 -26.44 24.56 -3.89
C SER A 258 -25.40 23.42 -3.87
N GLN A 259 -24.26 23.61 -4.54
CA GLN A 259 -23.11 22.69 -4.51
C GLN A 259 -22.20 22.92 -3.29
N MET A 260 -22.43 23.98 -2.52
CA MET A 260 -21.75 24.23 -1.25
C MET A 260 -22.58 23.71 -0.07
N PHE A 261 -22.39 22.44 0.22
CA PHE A 261 -23.03 21.75 1.33
C PHE A 261 -21.99 21.11 2.24
N LEU A 262 -22.31 20.99 3.53
CA LEU A 262 -21.46 20.27 4.48
C LEU A 262 -21.28 18.82 4.03
N SER A 263 -20.05 18.33 3.86
CA SER A 263 -19.79 16.94 3.43
C SER A 263 -19.84 15.93 4.57
N ARG A 264 -20.03 14.63 4.25
CA ARG A 264 -19.98 13.53 5.23
C ARG A 264 -18.62 13.44 5.91
N THR A 265 -17.55 13.76 5.18
CA THR A 265 -16.17 13.80 5.69
C THR A 265 -16.07 14.78 6.86
N VAL A 266 -16.50 16.04 6.65
CA VAL A 266 -16.40 17.10 7.66
C VAL A 266 -17.37 16.82 8.82
N ALA A 267 -18.56 16.30 8.54
CA ALA A 267 -19.48 15.87 9.59
C ALA A 267 -18.88 14.77 10.48
N ALA A 268 -18.19 13.78 9.90
CA ALA A 268 -17.48 12.74 10.65
C ALA A 268 -16.34 13.31 11.50
N GLU A 269 -15.57 14.27 10.95
CA GLU A 269 -14.52 14.99 11.67
C GLU A 269 -15.06 15.77 12.88
N ILE A 270 -16.22 16.43 12.73
CA ILE A 270 -16.93 17.12 13.82
C ILE A 270 -17.44 16.10 14.86
N CYS A 271 -17.99 14.97 14.41
CA CYS A 271 -18.42 13.89 15.32
C CYS A 271 -17.28 13.39 16.20
N MET A 272 -16.08 13.24 15.64
CA MET A 272 -14.89 12.83 16.38
C MET A 272 -14.44 13.85 17.43
N GLU A 273 -14.96 15.08 17.38
CA GLU A 273 -14.75 16.15 18.37
C GLU A 273 -15.98 16.47 19.21
N ALA A 274 -17.04 15.65 19.18
CA ALA A 274 -18.32 15.95 19.83
C ALA A 274 -18.23 16.27 21.34
N LYS A 275 -17.16 15.83 22.03
CA LYS A 275 -16.89 16.15 23.44
C LYS A 275 -15.89 17.28 23.68
N VAL A 276 -15.14 17.66 22.67
CA VAL A 276 -14.13 18.74 22.76
C VAL A 276 -14.69 20.04 22.19
N ASN A 277 -15.60 19.93 21.21
CA ASN A 277 -16.20 21.04 20.49
C ASN A 277 -17.73 20.87 20.43
N GLU A 278 -18.37 21.00 21.58
CA GLU A 278 -19.82 20.82 21.74
C GLU A 278 -20.61 21.79 20.84
N SER A 279 -20.17 23.05 20.70
CA SER A 279 -20.84 24.04 19.86
C SER A 279 -20.94 23.64 18.38
N ALA A 280 -19.87 23.06 17.83
CA ALA A 280 -19.81 22.54 16.46
C ALA A 280 -20.77 21.36 16.27
N TYR A 281 -20.79 20.46 17.25
CA TYR A 281 -21.63 19.28 17.21
C TYR A 281 -23.12 19.61 17.40
N GLU A 282 -23.47 20.55 18.28
CA GLU A 282 -24.85 21.05 18.42
C GLU A 282 -25.34 21.76 17.16
N ALA A 283 -24.49 22.55 16.50
CA ALA A 283 -24.80 23.14 15.21
C ALA A 283 -25.10 22.06 14.15
N LEU A 284 -24.27 21.01 14.10
CA LEU A 284 -24.45 19.89 13.19
C LEU A 284 -25.76 19.12 13.45
N LYS A 285 -26.11 18.88 14.73
CA LYS A 285 -27.40 18.26 15.10
C LYS A 285 -28.59 19.11 14.68
N THR A 286 -28.50 20.42 14.84
CA THR A 286 -29.56 21.36 14.47
C THR A 286 -29.76 21.38 12.96
N LEU A 287 -28.67 21.48 12.17
CA LEU A 287 -28.72 21.36 10.70
C LEU A 287 -29.36 20.05 10.24
N ASN A 288 -29.03 18.92 10.89
CA ASN A 288 -29.67 17.63 10.58
C ASN A 288 -31.18 17.64 10.89
N LYS A 289 -31.57 18.16 12.06
CA LYS A 289 -32.96 18.21 12.49
C LYS A 289 -33.82 19.11 11.58
N GLU A 290 -33.22 20.16 11.03
CA GLU A 290 -33.90 21.13 10.16
C GLU A 290 -33.90 20.69 8.69
N GLY A 291 -33.17 19.61 8.33
CA GLY A 291 -33.12 19.09 6.97
C GLY A 291 -32.16 19.85 6.05
N ASP A 292 -31.21 20.60 6.61
CA ASP A 292 -30.24 21.41 5.87
C ASP A 292 -29.01 20.59 5.39
N LEU A 293 -28.89 19.32 5.81
CA LEU A 293 -27.84 18.40 5.36
C LEU A 293 -28.31 17.57 4.16
N LYS A 294 -27.40 17.33 3.21
CA LYS A 294 -27.63 16.44 2.05
C LYS A 294 -27.57 14.94 2.38
N PHE A 295 -27.33 14.59 3.64
CA PHE A 295 -27.24 13.21 4.12
C PHE A 295 -27.90 13.06 5.49
N ASP A 296 -28.23 11.83 5.82
CA ASP A 296 -28.68 11.45 7.16
C ASP A 296 -27.48 11.33 8.11
N MET A 297 -27.47 12.16 9.16
CA MET A 297 -26.46 12.13 10.20
C MET A 297 -26.39 10.78 10.94
N GLY A 298 -27.52 10.07 11.10
CA GLY A 298 -27.55 8.74 11.71
C GLY A 298 -26.75 7.71 10.91
N ILE A 299 -26.80 7.78 9.57
CA ILE A 299 -26.00 6.92 8.69
C ILE A 299 -24.50 7.27 8.83
N VAL A 300 -24.15 8.56 8.85
CA VAL A 300 -22.76 9.01 9.03
C VAL A 300 -22.19 8.52 10.37
N VAL A 301 -22.95 8.66 11.46
CA VAL A 301 -22.53 8.18 12.79
C VAL A 301 -22.39 6.66 12.81
N GLN A 302 -23.35 5.93 12.23
CA GLN A 302 -23.29 4.47 12.12
C GLN A 302 -22.01 4.02 11.40
N ASP A 303 -21.73 4.59 10.23
CA ASP A 303 -20.57 4.22 9.42
C ASP A 303 -19.26 4.65 10.08
N LEU A 304 -19.23 5.81 10.75
CA LEU A 304 -18.09 6.24 11.56
C LEU A 304 -17.78 5.25 12.68
N ILE A 305 -18.79 4.79 13.45
CA ILE A 305 -18.59 3.81 14.52
C ILE A 305 -18.08 2.47 13.96
N LYS A 306 -18.58 2.02 12.80
CA LYS A 306 -18.11 0.79 12.14
C LYS A 306 -16.61 0.79 11.84
N LEU A 307 -16.02 1.94 11.51
CA LEU A 307 -14.58 2.05 11.27
C LEU A 307 -13.75 1.56 12.46
N PHE A 308 -14.25 1.74 13.70
CA PHE A 308 -13.54 1.36 14.92
C PHE A 308 -13.54 -0.14 15.19
N ALA A 309 -14.34 -0.94 14.47
CA ALA A 309 -14.31 -2.40 14.61
C ALA A 309 -12.93 -3.01 14.29
N ASN A 310 -12.18 -2.33 13.42
CA ASN A 310 -10.91 -2.80 12.89
C ASN A 310 -9.72 -1.89 13.21
N THR A 311 -9.86 -0.88 14.07
CA THR A 311 -8.75 0.03 14.40
C THR A 311 -8.41 0.03 15.88
N ARG A 312 -7.12 0.26 16.16
CA ARG A 312 -6.56 0.27 17.51
C ARG A 312 -7.15 1.37 18.41
N SER A 313 -7.65 2.44 17.81
CA SER A 313 -8.33 3.56 18.49
C SER A 313 -9.53 3.13 19.34
N ILE A 314 -10.13 1.95 19.11
CA ILE A 314 -11.21 1.41 19.95
C ILE A 314 -10.81 1.22 21.43
N GLY A 315 -9.52 1.05 21.70
CA GLY A 315 -8.98 0.95 23.07
C GLY A 315 -8.72 2.30 23.74
N ASN A 316 -8.88 3.43 23.04
CA ASN A 316 -8.61 4.76 23.59
C ASN A 316 -9.82 5.25 24.42
N PRO A 317 -9.65 5.62 25.71
CA PRO A 317 -10.75 6.12 26.55
C PRO A 317 -11.44 7.38 26.00
N ASN A 318 -10.72 8.25 25.28
CA ASN A 318 -11.31 9.46 24.70
C ASN A 318 -12.22 9.12 23.51
N THR A 319 -11.73 8.29 22.59
CA THR A 319 -12.53 7.76 21.47
C THR A 319 -13.76 7.04 22.03
N ALA A 320 -13.55 6.22 23.05
CA ALA A 320 -14.62 5.53 23.76
C ALA A 320 -15.73 6.48 24.26
N ALA A 321 -15.34 7.57 24.92
CA ALA A 321 -16.29 8.55 25.41
C ALA A 321 -17.09 9.23 24.27
N VAL A 322 -16.43 9.50 23.13
CA VAL A 322 -17.06 10.07 21.94
C VAL A 322 -18.05 9.10 21.30
N LEU A 323 -17.66 7.85 21.03
CA LEU A 323 -18.55 6.86 20.38
C LEU A 323 -19.82 6.59 21.20
N ARG A 324 -19.72 6.54 22.53
CA ARG A 324 -20.91 6.40 23.40
C ARG A 324 -21.83 7.62 23.34
N HIS A 325 -21.25 8.82 23.24
CA HIS A 325 -22.03 10.06 23.10
C HIS A 325 -22.76 10.07 21.75
N LEU A 326 -22.05 9.78 20.66
CA LEU A 326 -22.63 9.72 19.32
C LEU A 326 -23.75 8.67 19.23
N PHE A 327 -23.57 7.48 19.81
CA PHE A 327 -24.61 6.45 19.82
C PHE A 327 -25.82 6.81 20.69
N SER A 328 -25.63 7.56 21.77
CA SER A 328 -26.74 8.03 22.60
C SER A 328 -27.64 9.01 21.84
N ASP A 329 -27.04 9.86 21.01
CA ASP A 329 -27.77 10.82 20.18
C ASP A 329 -28.36 10.16 18.92
N PHE A 330 -27.62 9.23 18.31
CA PHE A 330 -27.97 8.54 17.07
C PHE A 330 -27.84 7.01 17.25
N PRO A 331 -28.84 6.35 17.87
CA PRO A 331 -28.83 4.91 18.06
C PRO A 331 -28.93 4.17 16.73
N SER A 332 -28.25 3.03 16.63
CA SER A 332 -28.24 2.17 15.44
C SER A 332 -28.49 0.71 15.81
N GLU A 333 -29.24 0.00 14.96
CA GLU A 333 -29.50 -1.44 15.08
C GLU A 333 -28.41 -2.30 14.42
N ASP A 334 -27.40 -1.68 13.81
CA ASP A 334 -26.34 -2.39 13.09
C ASP A 334 -25.51 -3.27 14.02
N SER A 335 -25.32 -4.53 13.61
CA SER A 335 -24.59 -5.52 14.42
C SER A 335 -23.13 -5.16 14.65
N THR A 336 -22.48 -4.47 13.72
CA THR A 336 -21.09 -4.06 13.84
C THR A 336 -20.96 -2.91 14.84
N VAL A 337 -21.86 -1.91 14.77
CA VAL A 337 -21.94 -0.82 15.77
C VAL A 337 -22.14 -1.40 17.17
N ARG A 338 -23.06 -2.34 17.31
CA ARG A 338 -23.30 -3.06 18.57
C ARG A 338 -22.02 -3.74 19.09
N VAL A 339 -21.30 -4.47 18.24
CA VAL A 339 -20.04 -5.14 18.63
C VAL A 339 -18.98 -4.14 19.05
N VAL A 340 -18.82 -3.01 18.34
CA VAL A 340 -17.87 -1.94 18.69
C VAL A 340 -18.16 -1.39 20.09
N LEU A 341 -19.42 -1.05 20.38
CA LEU A 341 -19.80 -0.48 21.67
C LEU A 341 -19.66 -1.50 22.82
N LEU A 342 -20.07 -2.76 22.60
CA LEU A 342 -19.87 -3.82 23.60
C LEU A 342 -18.38 -4.07 23.87
N LEU A 343 -17.57 -4.17 22.82
CA LEU A 343 -16.12 -4.33 22.94
C LEU A 343 -15.50 -3.19 23.74
N GLN A 344 -15.93 -1.96 23.47
CA GLN A 344 -15.47 -0.77 24.18
C GLN A 344 -15.87 -0.78 25.67
N ILE A 345 -17.09 -1.21 26.01
CA ILE A 345 -17.54 -1.38 27.41
C ILE A 345 -16.66 -2.41 28.11
N PHE A 346 -16.46 -3.58 27.50
CA PHE A 346 -15.63 -4.64 28.10
C PHE A 346 -14.15 -4.26 28.22
N LEU A 347 -13.62 -3.43 27.32
CA LEU A 347 -12.25 -2.90 27.38
C LEU A 347 -12.05 -1.84 28.47
N SER A 348 -13.00 -0.90 28.61
CA SER A 348 -12.86 0.27 29.50
C SER A 348 -12.80 -0.12 30.98
N GLU A 349 -13.55 -1.15 31.38
CA GLU A 349 -13.68 -1.56 32.78
C GLU A 349 -12.58 -2.55 33.21
N THR A 350 -11.59 -2.85 32.37
CA THR A 350 -10.64 -3.95 32.61
C THR A 350 -9.99 -3.85 34.00
N PRO A 351 -10.14 -4.86 34.88
CA PRO A 351 -9.55 -4.81 36.21
C PRO A 351 -8.03 -4.74 36.08
N MET A 352 -7.43 -3.63 36.51
CA MET A 352 -5.98 -3.47 36.59
C MET A 352 -5.41 -4.42 37.64
N GLN A 353 -5.17 -5.67 37.26
CA GLN A 353 -4.27 -6.54 38.00
C GLN A 353 -2.84 -6.00 37.81
N HIS A 354 -2.37 -5.22 38.77
CA HIS A 354 -0.95 -4.94 38.94
C HIS A 354 -0.23 -6.27 39.24
N PRO A 355 0.72 -6.72 38.40
CA PRO A 355 1.42 -8.01 38.57
C PRO A 355 2.36 -8.10 39.79
N GLY A 356 2.20 -7.22 40.78
CA GLY A 356 3.01 -7.17 42.00
C GLY A 356 2.26 -6.57 43.18
N ALA A 357 0.94 -6.42 43.11
CA ALA A 357 0.17 -5.98 44.26
C ALA A 357 0.23 -7.09 45.33
N THR A 358 0.88 -6.77 46.44
CA THR A 358 0.96 -7.58 47.65
C THR A 358 -0.44 -8.08 48.02
N PRO A 359 -0.62 -9.38 48.32
CA PRO A 359 -1.89 -9.89 48.81
C PRO A 359 -2.23 -9.17 50.12
N GLY A 360 -3.14 -8.19 50.08
CA GLY A 360 -3.53 -7.41 51.26
C GLY A 360 -3.93 -5.96 51.03
N LEU A 361 -3.67 -5.34 49.87
CA LEU A 361 -4.15 -3.98 49.59
C LEU A 361 -5.56 -4.01 48.94
N PRO A 362 -6.58 -3.38 49.57
CA PRO A 362 -7.99 -3.47 49.17
C PRO A 362 -8.37 -2.66 47.91
N GLY A 363 -7.46 -2.46 46.95
CA GLY A 363 -7.68 -1.58 45.79
C GLY A 363 -7.98 -2.27 44.45
N GLY A 364 -8.15 -3.60 44.42
CA GLY A 364 -8.43 -4.33 43.18
C GLY A 364 -9.93 -4.44 42.91
N VAL A 365 -10.40 -3.92 41.79
CA VAL A 365 -11.78 -4.13 41.30
C VAL A 365 -12.06 -5.63 41.24
N THR A 366 -13.04 -6.09 41.99
CA THR A 366 -13.42 -7.51 42.01
C THR A 366 -14.08 -7.89 40.68
N LEU A 367 -14.00 -9.18 40.29
CA LEU A 367 -14.67 -9.69 39.08
C LEU A 367 -16.18 -9.38 39.11
N THR A 368 -16.80 -9.45 40.30
CA THR A 368 -18.21 -9.10 40.52
C THR A 368 -18.49 -7.63 40.25
N GLU A 369 -17.59 -6.74 40.65
CA GLU A 369 -17.73 -5.30 40.42
C GLU A 369 -17.54 -4.92 38.95
N TYR A 370 -16.58 -5.55 38.28
CA TYR A 370 -16.44 -5.47 36.83
C TYR A 370 -17.73 -5.85 36.10
N VAL A 371 -18.28 -7.04 36.40
CA VAL A 371 -19.50 -7.54 35.75
C VAL A 371 -20.68 -6.61 36.00
N ARG A 372 -20.80 -6.06 37.22
CA ARG A 372 -21.84 -5.10 37.58
C ARG A 372 -21.71 -3.80 36.77
N SER A 373 -20.52 -3.21 36.72
CA SER A 373 -20.24 -1.97 35.97
C SER A 373 -20.54 -2.15 34.47
N CYS A 374 -20.09 -3.26 33.87
CA CYS A 374 -20.41 -3.57 32.48
C CYS A 374 -21.92 -3.72 32.27
N ARG A 375 -22.63 -4.41 33.18
CA ARG A 375 -24.08 -4.59 33.08
C ARG A 375 -24.83 -3.26 33.15
N GLU A 376 -24.50 -2.41 34.12
CA GLU A 376 -25.11 -1.09 34.27
C GLU A 376 -24.90 -0.25 33.02
N THR A 377 -23.67 -0.21 32.49
CA THR A 377 -23.37 0.55 31.26
C THR A 377 -24.12 0.01 30.05
N ILE A 378 -24.19 -1.31 29.87
CA ILE A 378 -24.91 -1.97 28.76
C ILE A 378 -26.42 -1.67 28.83
N VAL A 379 -27.00 -1.65 30.03
CA VAL A 379 -28.42 -1.31 30.23
C VAL A 379 -28.66 0.17 29.96
N THR A 380 -27.83 1.06 30.48
CA THR A 380 -27.93 2.51 30.24
C THR A 380 -27.83 2.87 28.76
N MET A 381 -27.02 2.16 27.99
CA MET A 381 -26.88 2.35 26.55
C MET A 381 -27.93 1.60 25.71
N ASN A 382 -28.93 0.97 26.32
CA ASN A 382 -29.95 0.18 25.60
C ASN A 382 -29.35 -0.94 24.71
N LEU A 383 -28.20 -1.50 25.10
CA LEU A 383 -27.57 -2.62 24.39
C LEU A 383 -28.04 -3.99 24.95
N HIS A 384 -28.90 -4.01 25.95
CA HIS A 384 -29.49 -5.23 26.51
C HIS A 384 -30.67 -5.73 25.64
N PRO A 385 -30.90 -7.05 25.47
CA PRO A 385 -30.14 -8.18 26.03
C PRO A 385 -28.88 -8.53 25.22
N VAL A 386 -27.81 -8.92 25.93
CA VAL A 386 -26.58 -9.44 25.32
C VAL A 386 -26.78 -10.90 24.94
N LYS A 387 -26.42 -11.26 23.70
CA LYS A 387 -26.52 -12.61 23.14
C LYS A 387 -25.18 -13.33 23.22
N ARG A 388 -25.21 -14.67 23.15
CA ARG A 388 -23.99 -15.50 23.03
C ARG A 388 -23.14 -15.09 21.81
N THR A 389 -23.80 -14.76 20.70
CA THR A 389 -23.15 -14.29 19.47
C THR A 389 -22.39 -12.98 19.70
N ASP A 390 -22.93 -12.07 20.52
CA ASP A 390 -22.25 -10.82 20.86
C ASP A 390 -20.94 -11.10 21.62
N LEU A 391 -20.96 -12.02 22.61
CA LEU A 391 -19.75 -12.39 23.34
C LEU A 391 -18.71 -13.06 22.44
N LEU A 392 -19.15 -13.88 21.48
CA LEU A 392 -18.27 -14.51 20.50
C LEU A 392 -17.58 -13.44 19.65
N GLU A 393 -18.34 -12.53 19.04
CA GLU A 393 -17.80 -11.47 18.18
C GLU A 393 -16.87 -10.52 18.96
N VAL A 394 -17.24 -10.16 20.19
CA VAL A 394 -16.37 -9.37 21.09
C VAL A 394 -15.05 -10.09 21.37
N LEU A 395 -15.07 -11.38 21.73
CA LEU A 395 -13.87 -12.13 22.07
C LEU A 395 -12.96 -12.38 20.85
N VAL A 396 -13.57 -12.58 19.68
CA VAL A 396 -12.87 -12.85 18.43
C VAL A 396 -12.28 -11.56 17.83
N ASN A 397 -12.86 -10.39 18.09
CA ASN A 397 -12.36 -9.10 17.58
C ASN A 397 -10.85 -8.90 17.86
N LYS A 398 -10.09 -8.39 16.87
CA LYS A 398 -8.62 -8.20 16.92
C LYS A 398 -8.13 -7.49 18.19
N PHE A 399 -8.90 -6.56 18.75
CA PHE A 399 -8.53 -5.74 19.90
C PHE A 399 -9.06 -6.26 21.23
N ALA A 400 -9.82 -7.36 21.24
CA ALA A 400 -10.33 -7.93 22.49
C ALA A 400 -9.17 -8.29 23.44
N PRO A 401 -9.31 -7.99 24.73
CA PRO A 401 -8.23 -8.16 25.68
C PRO A 401 -7.93 -9.64 25.87
N GLU A 402 -6.67 -9.97 26.08
CA GLU A 402 -6.27 -11.33 26.43
C GLU A 402 -6.86 -11.80 27.78
N ARG A 403 -7.36 -10.86 28.60
CA ARG A 403 -8.01 -11.11 29.90
C ARG A 403 -9.50 -11.36 29.68
N PHE A 404 -9.85 -12.44 28.98
CA PHE A 404 -11.24 -12.78 28.62
C PHE A 404 -12.11 -13.23 29.82
N HIS A 405 -11.53 -13.49 30.99
CA HIS A 405 -12.24 -14.01 32.15
C HIS A 405 -13.42 -13.13 32.60
N GLY A 406 -13.28 -11.81 32.57
CA GLY A 406 -14.37 -10.89 32.93
C GLY A 406 -15.57 -11.02 31.99
N ILE A 407 -15.32 -11.15 30.68
CA ILE A 407 -16.35 -11.32 29.66
C ILE A 407 -17.07 -12.67 29.83
N LEU A 408 -16.31 -13.74 30.13
CA LEU A 408 -16.91 -15.05 30.41
C LEU A 408 -17.73 -15.05 31.71
N GLU A 409 -17.27 -14.34 32.73
CA GLU A 409 -18.04 -14.21 33.97
C GLU A 409 -19.32 -13.43 33.76
N TYR A 410 -19.30 -12.39 32.93
CA TYR A 410 -20.51 -11.69 32.49
C TYR A 410 -21.50 -12.68 31.86
N GLY A 411 -21.03 -13.53 30.94
CA GLY A 411 -21.86 -14.59 30.35
C GLY A 411 -22.46 -15.56 31.37
N LYS A 412 -21.70 -15.95 32.40
CA LYS A 412 -22.21 -16.84 33.46
C LYS A 412 -23.22 -16.16 34.38
N VAL A 413 -22.85 -14.99 34.92
CA VAL A 413 -23.60 -14.32 36.01
C VAL A 413 -24.80 -13.55 35.48
N VAL A 414 -24.64 -12.84 34.36
CA VAL A 414 -25.68 -11.96 33.82
C VAL A 414 -26.54 -12.69 32.78
N MET A 415 -25.92 -13.47 31.89
CA MET A 415 -26.66 -14.22 30.85
C MET A 415 -27.08 -15.61 31.30
N GLY A 416 -26.65 -16.08 32.48
CA GLY A 416 -27.03 -17.40 33.01
C GLY A 416 -26.47 -18.59 32.20
N MET A 417 -25.38 -18.39 31.45
CA MET A 417 -24.84 -19.44 30.58
C MET A 417 -24.35 -20.65 31.36
N ALA A 418 -24.78 -21.83 30.96
CA ALA A 418 -24.33 -23.08 31.55
C ALA A 418 -22.85 -23.34 31.25
N LYS A 419 -22.18 -24.16 32.09
CA LYS A 419 -20.76 -24.50 31.91
C LYS A 419 -20.45 -25.05 30.51
N GLY A 420 -21.30 -25.93 29.98
CA GLY A 420 -21.14 -26.50 28.64
C GLY A 420 -21.27 -25.47 27.52
N GLU A 421 -22.11 -24.45 27.71
CA GLU A 421 -22.23 -23.34 26.75
C GLU A 421 -20.97 -22.49 26.76
N ILE A 422 -20.41 -22.18 27.93
CA ILE A 422 -19.14 -21.45 28.06
C ILE A 422 -18.00 -22.24 27.41
N GLU A 423 -17.94 -23.56 27.61
CA GLU A 423 -16.95 -24.43 26.95
C GLU A 423 -17.10 -24.43 25.43
N GLY A 424 -18.33 -24.49 24.91
CA GLY A 424 -18.60 -24.35 23.48
C GLY A 424 -18.16 -22.98 22.94
N LEU A 425 -18.42 -21.90 23.67
CA LEU A 425 -18.01 -20.54 23.29
C LEU A 425 -16.49 -20.44 23.22
N LEU A 426 -15.79 -20.95 24.24
CA LEU A 426 -14.33 -21.02 24.29
C LEU A 426 -13.73 -21.79 23.12
N GLN A 427 -14.35 -22.91 22.74
CA GLN A 427 -13.95 -23.70 21.58
C GLN A 427 -14.09 -22.91 20.28
N GLU A 428 -15.23 -22.24 20.06
CA GLU A 428 -15.46 -21.40 18.89
C GLU A 428 -14.46 -20.23 18.82
N VAL A 429 -14.24 -19.55 19.94
CA VAL A 429 -13.25 -18.46 20.06
C VAL A 429 -11.84 -18.98 19.74
N ALA A 430 -11.43 -20.12 20.29
CA ALA A 430 -10.11 -20.68 20.04
C ALA A 430 -9.90 -21.03 18.56
N ILE A 431 -10.93 -21.58 17.89
CA ILE A 431 -10.87 -21.90 16.46
C ILE A 431 -10.78 -20.61 15.62
N ARG A 432 -11.60 -19.60 15.90
CA ARG A 432 -11.54 -18.31 15.18
C ARG A 432 -10.23 -17.56 15.43
N CYS A 433 -9.65 -17.68 16.63
CA CYS A 433 -8.32 -17.13 16.92
C CYS A 433 -7.22 -17.70 16.02
N LEU A 434 -7.37 -18.90 15.45
CA LEU A 434 -6.38 -19.47 14.52
C LEU A 434 -6.31 -18.67 13.20
N GLU A 435 -7.44 -18.11 12.78
CA GLU A 435 -7.60 -17.38 11.51
C GLU A 435 -7.21 -15.89 11.65
N ILE A 436 -7.21 -15.36 12.88
CA ILE A 436 -6.88 -13.96 13.17
C ILE A 436 -5.42 -13.85 13.57
N GLY A 437 -4.58 -13.44 12.62
CA GLY A 437 -3.12 -13.49 12.75
C GLY A 437 -2.53 -12.83 14.00
N CYS A 438 -3.17 -11.81 14.59
CA CYS A 438 -2.69 -11.09 15.77
C CYS A 438 -3.12 -11.67 17.13
N LYS A 439 -3.94 -12.73 17.17
CA LYS A 439 -4.55 -13.31 18.40
C LYS A 439 -3.70 -14.34 19.13
N GLY A 440 -2.40 -14.46 18.84
CA GLY A 440 -1.53 -15.49 19.40
C GLY A 440 -1.44 -15.47 20.93
N LYS A 441 -1.55 -14.29 21.59
CA LYS A 441 -1.52 -14.21 23.05
C LYS A 441 -2.82 -14.68 23.70
N MET A 442 -3.97 -14.33 23.11
CA MET A 442 -5.27 -14.84 23.57
C MET A 442 -5.33 -16.35 23.41
N LEU A 443 -4.92 -16.86 22.25
CA LEU A 443 -4.83 -18.30 22.01
C LEU A 443 -3.92 -18.97 23.04
N LYS A 444 -2.73 -18.41 23.29
CA LYS A 444 -1.81 -18.92 24.32
C LYS A 444 -2.48 -19.07 25.69
N LYS A 445 -3.17 -18.03 26.16
CA LYS A 445 -3.86 -18.07 27.46
C LYS A 445 -5.00 -19.08 27.48
N LEU A 446 -5.76 -19.20 26.39
CA LEU A 446 -6.83 -20.20 26.26
C LEU A 446 -6.28 -21.62 26.42
N LEU A 447 -5.17 -21.98 25.76
CA LEU A 447 -4.58 -23.33 25.88
C LEU A 447 -3.91 -23.56 27.25
N GLU A 448 -3.38 -22.50 27.88
CA GLU A 448 -2.81 -22.59 29.24
C GLU A 448 -3.90 -22.81 30.31
N THR A 449 -5.04 -22.14 30.15
CA THR A 449 -6.18 -22.24 31.08
C THR A 449 -7.02 -23.50 30.84
N TYR A 450 -7.16 -23.92 29.58
CA TYR A 450 -7.99 -25.06 29.17
C TYR A 450 -7.16 -26.09 28.38
N PRO A 451 -6.44 -27.01 29.05
CA PRO A 451 -5.54 -27.96 28.38
C PRO A 451 -6.20 -28.88 27.34
N TRP A 452 -7.50 -29.17 27.47
CA TRP A 452 -8.27 -29.98 26.51
C TRP A 452 -8.41 -29.30 25.14
N MET A 453 -8.20 -27.98 25.07
CA MET A 453 -8.25 -27.21 23.82
C MET A 453 -7.13 -27.59 22.84
N ASP A 454 -6.01 -28.13 23.33
CA ASP A 454 -4.88 -28.57 22.50
C ASP A 454 -5.32 -29.65 21.49
N ASP A 455 -6.09 -30.64 21.97
CA ASP A 455 -6.60 -31.74 21.15
C ASP A 455 -7.67 -31.24 20.16
N VAL A 456 -8.49 -30.29 20.57
CA VAL A 456 -9.51 -29.67 19.71
C VAL A 456 -8.86 -28.91 18.55
N ILE A 457 -7.83 -28.12 18.82
CA ILE A 457 -7.07 -27.38 17.80
C ILE A 457 -6.37 -28.36 16.87
N ARG A 458 -5.66 -29.36 17.40
CA ARG A 458 -4.98 -30.37 16.58
C ARG A 458 -5.94 -31.07 15.64
N LYS A 459 -7.07 -31.55 16.16
CA LYS A 459 -8.11 -32.21 15.37
C LYS A 459 -8.69 -31.29 14.30
N ARG A 460 -9.01 -30.03 14.65
CA ARG A 460 -9.60 -29.06 13.72
C ARG A 460 -8.63 -28.71 12.59
N VAL A 461 -7.38 -28.37 12.92
CA VAL A 461 -6.36 -27.96 11.93
C VAL A 461 -6.05 -29.12 11.00
N MET A 462 -5.76 -30.31 11.53
CA MET A 462 -5.37 -31.46 10.71
C MET A 462 -6.51 -31.97 9.81
N LYS A 463 -7.77 -31.93 10.30
CA LYS A 463 -8.92 -32.45 9.54
C LYS A 463 -9.48 -31.46 8.52
N ALA A 464 -9.54 -30.16 8.86
CA ALA A 464 -10.33 -29.20 8.08
C ALA A 464 -9.51 -28.11 7.41
N MET A 465 -8.22 -27.96 7.75
CA MET A 465 -7.36 -26.89 7.23
C MET A 465 -6.15 -27.45 6.49
N ARG A 466 -6.10 -28.76 6.20
CA ARG A 466 -5.05 -29.31 5.36
C ARG A 466 -5.37 -29.00 3.89
N LEU A 467 -4.36 -28.55 3.13
CA LEU A 467 -4.50 -28.18 1.73
C LEU A 467 -3.93 -29.28 0.84
N ASN A 468 -4.67 -29.65 -0.21
CA ASN A 468 -4.15 -30.42 -1.32
C ASN A 468 -4.00 -29.52 -2.55
N VAL A 469 -3.13 -29.93 -3.49
CA VAL A 469 -2.88 -29.16 -4.71
C VAL A 469 -4.14 -29.07 -5.59
N GLU A 470 -4.96 -30.12 -5.58
CA GLU A 470 -6.17 -30.21 -6.40
C GLU A 470 -7.33 -29.35 -5.88
N ASP A 471 -7.30 -28.97 -4.60
CA ASP A 471 -8.32 -28.11 -3.99
C ASP A 471 -8.13 -26.63 -4.38
N LEU A 472 -7.04 -26.28 -5.07
CA LEU A 472 -6.68 -24.92 -5.44
C LEU A 472 -7.15 -24.55 -6.86
N PRO A 473 -7.54 -23.29 -7.09
CA PRO A 473 -7.83 -22.81 -8.43
C PRO A 473 -6.60 -22.91 -9.32
N SER A 474 -6.86 -23.17 -10.60
CA SER A 474 -5.86 -23.25 -11.66
C SER A 474 -5.53 -21.87 -12.20
N TRP A 475 -4.25 -21.48 -12.19
CA TRP A 475 -3.85 -20.23 -12.85
C TRP A 475 -4.08 -20.24 -14.37
N GLU A 476 -4.24 -21.43 -14.96
CA GLU A 476 -4.54 -21.60 -16.38
C GLU A 476 -6.01 -21.35 -16.72
N ASP A 477 -6.91 -21.61 -15.76
CA ASP A 477 -8.36 -21.53 -15.96
C ASP A 477 -8.89 -20.17 -15.51
N ASP A 478 -8.44 -19.67 -14.35
CA ASP A 478 -8.91 -18.40 -13.78
C ASP A 478 -7.78 -17.69 -12.99
N GLU A 479 -7.13 -16.74 -13.66
CA GLU A 479 -6.06 -15.93 -13.09
C GLU A 479 -6.57 -14.99 -11.98
N ALA A 480 -7.80 -14.49 -12.11
CA ALA A 480 -8.42 -13.61 -11.12
C ALA A 480 -8.78 -14.38 -9.85
N ALA A 481 -9.34 -15.59 -9.97
CA ALA A 481 -9.57 -16.47 -8.83
C ALA A 481 -8.26 -16.84 -8.13
N CYS A 482 -7.19 -17.14 -8.86
CA CYS A 482 -5.88 -17.40 -8.26
C CYS A 482 -5.28 -16.18 -7.55
N ALA A 483 -5.47 -14.97 -8.08
CA ALA A 483 -5.04 -13.74 -7.42
C ALA A 483 -5.82 -13.49 -6.12
N ALA A 484 -7.14 -13.67 -6.14
CA ALA A 484 -8.02 -13.48 -4.98
C ALA A 484 -7.96 -14.63 -3.95
N PHE A 485 -7.44 -15.81 -4.33
CA PHE A 485 -7.44 -16.98 -3.46
C PHE A 485 -6.64 -16.75 -2.17
N THR A 486 -7.28 -16.88 -1.02
CA THR A 486 -6.60 -16.80 0.28
C THR A 486 -7.05 -17.93 1.18
N VAL A 487 -6.13 -18.42 2.00
CA VAL A 487 -6.41 -19.50 2.95
C VAL A 487 -6.60 -18.92 4.36
N PRO A 488 -7.36 -19.58 5.26
CA PRO A 488 -7.79 -18.98 6.52
C PRO A 488 -6.66 -18.69 7.51
N LEU A 489 -5.66 -19.58 7.62
CA LEU A 489 -4.54 -19.41 8.55
C LEU A 489 -3.44 -18.49 8.00
N CYS A 490 -2.65 -17.88 8.89
CA CYS A 490 -1.49 -17.05 8.54
C CYS A 490 -1.79 -15.87 7.59
N ARG A 491 -3.02 -15.35 7.59
CA ARG A 491 -3.37 -14.15 6.80
C ARG A 491 -2.51 -12.96 7.20
N ASN A 492 -2.17 -12.13 6.23
CA ASN A 492 -1.34 -10.96 6.45
C ASN A 492 -2.16 -9.79 6.98
N PHE A 493 -2.29 -9.72 8.30
CA PHE A 493 -3.02 -8.63 8.97
C PHE A 493 -2.25 -7.30 8.99
N THR A 494 -0.99 -7.26 8.55
CA THR A 494 -0.18 -6.04 8.50
C THR A 494 -0.22 -5.34 7.15
N SER A 495 -0.50 -6.08 6.08
CA SER A 495 -0.54 -5.55 4.71
C SER A 495 -1.96 -5.23 4.22
N ASP A 496 -3.00 -5.54 5.00
CA ASP A 496 -4.38 -5.08 4.76
C ASP A 496 -4.51 -3.54 4.84
N ILE A 497 -3.41 -2.81 5.10
CA ILE A 497 -3.33 -1.37 4.89
C ILE A 497 -3.18 -1.13 3.38
N ASP A 498 -4.25 -1.39 2.63
CA ASP A 498 -4.45 -0.74 1.35
C ASP A 498 -4.57 0.75 1.65
N PHE A 499 -3.52 1.49 1.34
CA PHE A 499 -3.49 2.94 1.48
C PHE A 499 -4.51 3.57 0.51
N GLY A 500 -5.77 3.63 0.93
CA GLY A 500 -6.67 4.76 0.71
C GLY A 500 -7.09 5.13 -0.71
N PHE A 501 -7.31 4.17 -1.61
CA PHE A 501 -8.01 4.43 -2.89
C PHE A 501 -9.10 3.37 -3.19
N GLY A 502 -10.06 3.21 -2.26
CA GLY A 502 -11.42 2.60 -2.44
C GLY A 502 -11.58 1.14 -2.95
N PRO A 503 -12.81 0.58 -2.90
CA PRO A 503 -13.71 0.45 -1.76
C PRO A 503 -13.54 -0.91 -1.03
N ILE A 504 -13.97 -0.89 0.23
CA ILE A 504 -13.82 -1.92 1.25
C ILE A 504 -14.93 -2.99 1.10
N LEU A 505 -14.55 -4.27 1.15
CA LEU A 505 -15.17 -5.42 1.86
C LEU A 505 -15.15 -6.71 1.02
N THR A 506 -14.09 -7.50 1.17
CA THR A 506 -14.20 -8.96 1.02
C THR A 506 -13.59 -9.65 2.23
N HIS A 507 -14.41 -9.92 3.25
CA HIS A 507 -14.14 -11.01 4.17
C HIS A 507 -15.32 -12.00 4.13
N PRO A 508 -15.08 -13.29 3.84
CA PRO A 508 -16.14 -14.28 3.85
C PRO A 508 -16.32 -14.80 5.28
N LEU A 509 -17.56 -14.73 5.77
CA LEU A 509 -18.09 -15.72 6.68
C LEU A 509 -19.26 -16.42 6.01
N SER A 510 -19.21 -17.74 6.07
CA SER A 510 -19.97 -18.68 5.29
C SER A 510 -21.45 -18.68 5.68
N GLN A 511 -22.32 -18.23 4.77
CA GLN A 511 -23.70 -18.73 4.57
C GLN A 511 -24.15 -18.47 3.13
N PRO A 512 -24.97 -19.35 2.52
CA PRO A 512 -25.28 -19.29 1.09
C PRO A 512 -26.66 -18.65 0.86
N LEU A 513 -26.73 -17.40 0.37
CA LEU A 513 -27.97 -16.89 -0.21
C LEU A 513 -27.71 -15.83 -1.29
N ALA A 514 -28.44 -16.05 -2.39
CA ALA A 514 -28.82 -15.15 -3.49
C ALA A 514 -27.74 -14.57 -4.41
N HIS A 515 -27.79 -15.05 -5.66
CA HIS A 515 -27.15 -14.49 -6.84
C HIS A 515 -27.26 -12.95 -6.90
N GLN A 516 -26.12 -12.28 -6.82
CA GLN A 516 -25.92 -11.00 -7.50
C GLN A 516 -24.85 -11.20 -8.57
N ASN A 517 -25.25 -10.90 -9.81
CA ASN A 517 -24.48 -11.10 -11.01
C ASN A 517 -23.20 -10.27 -10.96
N ASN A 518 -22.09 -10.96 -11.19
CA ASN A 518 -20.78 -10.40 -11.39
C ASN A 518 -20.72 -9.81 -12.81
N HIS A 519 -21.01 -8.51 -12.96
CA HIS A 519 -20.73 -7.81 -14.22
C HIS A 519 -19.24 -7.45 -14.26
N GLY A 520 -18.50 -8.17 -15.11
CA GLY A 520 -17.18 -7.75 -15.53
C GLY A 520 -17.27 -6.43 -16.29
N HIS A 521 -16.45 -5.46 -15.90
CA HIS A 521 -16.20 -4.24 -16.66
C HIS A 521 -15.66 -4.62 -18.04
N HIS A 522 -16.58 -4.74 -19.00
CA HIS A 522 -16.30 -4.40 -20.39
C HIS A 522 -16.34 -2.87 -20.46
N GLU A 523 -15.18 -2.26 -20.71
CA GLU A 523 -15.11 -0.91 -21.29
C GLU A 523 -15.82 -0.97 -22.64
N ASP A 524 -17.12 -0.62 -22.67
CA ASP A 524 -17.97 -0.26 -23.83
C ASP A 524 -19.45 -0.39 -23.41
N GLY A 525 -19.84 0.21 -22.28
CA GLY A 525 -21.21 0.23 -21.78
C GLY A 525 -21.59 1.65 -21.40
N GLU A 526 -22.68 2.12 -21.99
CA GLU A 526 -23.33 3.42 -21.77
C GLU A 526 -23.29 3.83 -20.29
N ASP A 527 -22.70 5.01 -20.03
CA ASP A 527 -22.66 5.63 -18.70
C ASP A 527 -24.10 5.75 -18.18
N ASP A 528 -24.46 4.87 -17.26
CA ASP A 528 -25.66 5.04 -16.43
C ASP A 528 -25.34 6.23 -15.51
N ASP A 529 -25.81 7.41 -15.92
CA ASP A 529 -25.74 8.71 -15.23
C ASP A 529 -26.52 8.68 -13.89
N SER A 530 -26.32 7.65 -13.06
CA SER A 530 -26.64 7.75 -11.64
C SER A 530 -25.59 8.67 -11.02
N GLU A 531 -25.87 9.98 -11.08
CA GLU A 531 -25.21 11.05 -10.35
C GLU A 531 -25.30 10.80 -8.83
N ASP A 532 -24.64 9.75 -8.32
CA ASP A 532 -24.37 9.61 -6.90
C ASP A 532 -23.45 10.77 -6.52
N GLU A 533 -24.07 11.90 -6.14
CA GLU A 533 -23.38 13.10 -5.67
C GLU A 533 -22.29 12.65 -4.67
N ASP A 534 -21.02 12.95 -4.95
CA ASP A 534 -19.91 12.58 -4.07
C ASP A 534 -20.03 13.36 -2.75
N LEU A 535 -20.76 12.80 -1.78
CA LEU A 535 -20.97 13.39 -0.47
C LEU A 535 -19.72 13.26 0.45
N GLY A 536 -18.59 12.76 -0.07
CA GLY A 536 -17.34 12.57 0.66
C GLY A 536 -17.25 11.25 1.43
N TYR A 537 -16.02 10.90 1.84
CA TYR A 537 -15.65 9.68 2.56
C TYR A 537 -15.58 9.91 4.07
N ILE A 538 -16.06 8.94 4.86
CA ILE A 538 -16.07 9.00 6.33
C ILE A 538 -14.74 8.51 6.89
N GLY A 539 -14.01 9.40 7.59
CA GLY A 539 -12.72 9.11 8.24
C GLY A 539 -12.78 9.13 9.77
N GLN A 540 -11.74 8.58 10.41
CA GLN A 540 -11.56 8.62 11.88
C GLN A 540 -10.79 9.84 12.39
N ASP A 541 -10.30 10.69 11.49
CA ASP A 541 -9.54 11.87 11.90
C ASP A 541 -10.46 12.89 12.56
N THR A 542 -9.95 13.62 13.54
CA THR A 542 -10.67 14.76 14.10
C THR A 542 -10.52 15.96 13.19
N LEU A 543 -11.46 16.89 13.27
CA LEU A 543 -11.44 18.15 12.54
C LEU A 543 -10.11 18.91 12.71
N THR A 544 -9.67 19.06 13.96
CA THR A 544 -8.41 19.71 14.33
C THR A 544 -7.21 18.99 13.72
N THR A 545 -7.20 17.65 13.71
CA THR A 545 -6.12 16.87 13.11
C THR A 545 -6.08 17.08 11.60
N MET A 546 -7.22 17.14 10.92
CA MET A 546 -7.28 17.39 9.48
C MET A 546 -6.82 18.81 9.14
N ILE A 547 -7.28 19.81 9.89
CA ILE A 547 -6.82 21.20 9.73
C ILE A 547 -5.31 21.29 9.97
N ARG A 548 -4.78 20.64 11.01
CA ARG A 548 -3.33 20.60 11.25
C ARG A 548 -2.59 19.89 10.13
N LYS A 549 -3.11 18.80 9.57
CA LYS A 549 -2.49 18.14 8.41
C LYS A 549 -2.47 19.06 7.21
N ASP A 550 -3.54 19.82 6.99
CA ASP A 550 -3.63 20.81 5.91
C ASP A 550 -2.67 21.99 6.14
N GLU A 551 -2.47 22.40 7.40
CA GLU A 551 -1.53 23.46 7.79
C GLU A 551 -0.07 23.01 7.76
N ILE A 552 0.23 21.76 8.14
CA ILE A 552 1.58 21.20 8.28
C ILE A 552 2.09 20.62 6.97
N SER A 553 1.23 20.07 6.11
CA SER A 553 1.65 19.41 4.87
C SER A 553 2.35 20.41 3.93
N PRO A 554 3.67 20.28 3.69
CA PRO A 554 4.35 21.17 2.75
C PRO A 554 3.86 20.84 1.34
N THR A 555 3.12 21.77 0.73
CA THR A 555 2.57 21.74 -0.65
C THR A 555 3.65 21.61 -1.75
N ARG A 556 4.33 20.46 -1.78
CA ARG A 556 5.31 20.05 -2.80
C ARG A 556 4.90 18.72 -3.42
N SER A 557 3.66 18.62 -3.91
CA SER A 557 3.26 17.46 -4.71
C SER A 557 3.75 17.58 -6.16
N ARG A 558 5.00 17.14 -6.38
CA ARG A 558 5.35 16.41 -7.61
C ARG A 558 6.39 15.31 -7.40
N ARG A 559 6.76 15.02 -6.16
CA ARG A 559 7.41 13.77 -5.80
C ARG A 559 6.72 13.26 -4.56
N ARG A 560 5.98 12.16 -4.72
CA ARG A 560 5.53 11.22 -3.68
C ARG A 560 6.16 11.54 -2.32
N PHE A 561 5.59 12.51 -1.62
CA PHE A 561 6.02 12.81 -0.27
C PHE A 561 5.17 11.86 0.56
N TYR A 562 5.78 10.72 0.86
CA TYR A 562 5.20 9.74 1.75
C TYR A 562 4.71 10.43 3.04
N ASP A 563 3.59 9.96 3.57
CA ASP A 563 2.97 10.24 4.88
C ASP A 563 3.89 10.13 6.11
N PHE A 564 5.22 10.11 5.94
CA PHE A 564 6.20 9.95 7.02
C PHE A 564 6.17 11.04 8.09
N PHE A 565 5.47 12.15 7.87
CA PHE A 565 5.33 13.25 8.84
C PHE A 565 3.95 13.37 9.48
N THR A 566 3.04 12.41 9.29
CA THR A 566 1.93 12.30 10.24
C THR A 566 2.54 11.99 11.62
N PRO A 567 2.27 12.76 12.68
CA PRO A 567 2.80 12.46 14.00
C PRO A 567 2.48 10.99 14.32
N TYR A 568 3.53 10.23 14.65
CA TYR A 568 3.47 8.77 14.82
C TYR A 568 2.35 8.31 15.76
N SER A 569 1.93 9.18 16.70
CA SER A 569 0.77 8.98 17.57
C SER A 569 -0.52 8.73 16.80
N ASP A 570 -0.81 9.53 15.78
CA ASP A 570 -2.10 9.55 15.09
C ASP A 570 -2.21 8.37 14.11
N ALA A 571 -1.10 8.02 13.46
CA ALA A 571 -1.02 6.84 12.62
C ALA A 571 -1.15 5.54 13.43
N SER A 572 -0.64 5.52 14.67
CA SER A 572 -0.67 4.31 15.51
C SER A 572 -2.09 3.88 15.91
N GLY A 573 -3.03 4.83 16.03
CA GLY A 573 -4.43 4.57 16.35
C GLY A 573 -5.21 3.90 15.22
N LYS A 574 -4.78 4.13 13.97
CA LYS A 574 -5.42 3.58 12.77
C LYS A 574 -4.90 2.19 12.37
N LEU A 575 -3.87 1.69 13.06
CA LEU A 575 -3.34 0.36 12.80
C LEU A 575 -4.43 -0.69 13.04
N THR A 576 -4.49 -1.67 12.13
CA THR A 576 -5.51 -2.73 12.13
C THR A 576 -5.16 -3.91 13.06
N TYR A 577 -4.19 -3.70 13.95
CA TYR A 577 -3.70 -4.69 14.89
C TYR A 577 -3.27 -4.08 16.24
N PRO A 578 -3.34 -4.84 17.34
CA PRO A 578 -2.90 -4.36 18.66
C PRO A 578 -1.39 -4.06 18.72
N GLN A 579 -0.99 -3.10 19.56
CA GLN A 579 0.43 -2.76 19.77
C GLN A 579 1.26 -3.98 20.13
N ASP A 580 0.80 -4.72 21.14
CA ASP A 580 1.52 -5.85 21.69
C ASP A 580 0.95 -7.17 21.16
N HIS A 581 0.80 -7.31 19.85
CA HIS A 581 0.30 -8.55 19.27
C HIS A 581 1.34 -9.67 19.29
N LEU A 582 0.89 -10.91 19.44
CA LEU A 582 1.69 -12.10 19.14
C LEU A 582 1.09 -12.75 17.91
N VAL A 583 1.92 -12.97 16.89
CA VAL A 583 1.46 -13.65 15.70
C VAL A 583 1.09 -15.09 16.03
N VAL A 584 -0.11 -15.52 15.63
CA VAL A 584 -0.62 -16.88 15.87
C VAL A 584 0.34 -17.93 15.32
N GLY A 585 0.83 -17.77 14.09
CA GLY A 585 1.81 -18.70 13.49
C GLY A 585 3.09 -18.86 14.34
N LYS A 586 3.61 -17.76 14.90
CA LYS A 586 4.77 -17.79 15.81
C LYS A 586 4.47 -18.55 17.09
N TYR A 587 3.27 -18.36 17.67
CA TYR A 587 2.83 -19.12 18.84
C TYR A 587 2.69 -20.61 18.53
N ILE A 588 1.99 -20.97 17.44
CA ILE A 588 1.79 -22.35 16.99
C ILE A 588 3.13 -23.05 16.78
N ARG A 589 4.07 -22.43 16.08
CA ARG A 589 5.43 -22.94 15.88
C ARG A 589 6.13 -23.25 17.21
N THR A 590 5.96 -22.38 18.21
CA THR A 590 6.57 -22.53 19.54
C THR A 590 5.88 -23.64 20.34
N LYS A 591 4.55 -23.75 20.24
CA LYS A 591 3.72 -24.67 21.01
C LYS A 591 3.77 -26.11 20.50
N PHE A 592 3.67 -26.30 19.18
CA PHE A 592 3.60 -27.61 18.53
C PHE A 592 4.96 -28.08 17.98
N GLY A 593 5.98 -27.22 18.01
CA GLY A 593 7.34 -27.53 17.54
C GLY A 593 7.48 -27.40 16.01
N LEU A 594 8.72 -27.40 15.55
CA LEU A 594 9.08 -27.17 14.14
C LEU A 594 8.66 -28.30 13.19
N ARG A 595 8.60 -29.53 13.71
CA ARG A 595 8.19 -30.75 12.99
C ARG A 595 6.84 -31.30 13.48
N GLY A 596 5.96 -30.43 13.99
CA GLY A 596 4.60 -30.81 14.38
C GLY A 596 3.64 -30.71 13.20
N GLY A 597 2.64 -31.59 13.13
CA GLY A 597 1.67 -31.59 12.01
C GLY A 597 0.89 -30.28 11.90
N VAL A 598 0.48 -29.72 13.03
CA VAL A 598 -0.19 -28.40 13.10
C VAL A 598 0.70 -27.29 12.53
N THR A 599 1.99 -27.30 12.87
CA THR A 599 2.97 -26.31 12.36
C THR A 599 3.17 -26.44 10.85
N ALA A 600 3.19 -27.67 10.32
CA ALA A 600 3.28 -27.92 8.87
C ALA A 600 2.09 -27.33 8.11
N VAL A 601 0.87 -27.50 8.63
CA VAL A 601 -0.34 -26.90 8.04
C VAL A 601 -0.27 -25.37 8.07
N PHE A 602 0.14 -24.78 9.20
CA PHE A 602 0.36 -23.32 9.28
C PHE A 602 1.43 -22.83 8.30
N MET A 603 2.48 -23.61 8.05
CA MET A 603 3.52 -23.30 7.08
C MET A 603 2.98 -23.32 5.65
N MET A 604 2.20 -24.35 5.27
CA MET A 604 1.53 -24.41 3.98
C MET A 604 0.66 -23.18 3.75
N HIS A 605 -0.15 -22.81 4.74
CA HIS A 605 -0.99 -21.62 4.66
C HIS A 605 -0.18 -20.32 4.57
N GLY A 606 0.89 -20.20 5.36
CA GLY A 606 1.78 -19.06 5.32
C GLY A 606 2.45 -18.90 3.95
N ILE A 607 2.83 -19.99 3.30
CA ILE A 607 3.41 -19.95 1.94
C ILE A 607 2.35 -19.53 0.92
N VAL A 608 1.15 -20.12 0.96
CA VAL A 608 0.06 -19.77 0.04
C VAL A 608 -0.31 -18.30 0.17
N ASN A 609 -0.47 -17.78 1.39
CA ASN A 609 -0.77 -16.38 1.66
C ASN A 609 0.45 -15.43 1.53
N LEU A 610 1.61 -15.93 1.08
CA LEU A 610 2.86 -15.16 0.96
C LEU A 610 3.32 -14.48 2.27
N ASN A 611 2.90 -15.02 3.42
CA ASN A 611 3.16 -14.51 4.78
C ASN A 611 3.92 -15.55 5.65
N ALA A 612 4.80 -16.33 5.03
CA ALA A 612 5.56 -17.35 5.74
C ALA A 612 6.66 -16.75 6.64
N GLN A 613 6.88 -15.43 6.65
CA GLN A 613 7.89 -14.76 7.48
C GLN A 613 7.69 -15.01 8.98
N HIS A 614 6.46 -15.23 9.44
CA HIS A 614 6.20 -15.55 10.85
C HIS A 614 6.47 -17.02 11.20
N MET A 615 6.55 -17.88 10.19
CA MET A 615 6.85 -19.30 10.32
C MET A 615 8.33 -19.59 10.09
N ALA A 616 8.98 -18.88 9.17
CA ALA A 616 10.43 -18.82 9.02
C ALA A 616 11.03 -18.01 10.18
N VAL A 617 12.13 -18.47 10.76
CA VAL A 617 12.84 -17.67 11.79
C VAL A 617 13.76 -16.63 11.12
N GLY A 618 13.85 -16.64 9.79
CA GLY A 618 14.98 -16.17 8.99
C GLY A 618 14.94 -14.72 8.51
N THR A 619 14.85 -13.75 9.42
CA THR A 619 15.37 -12.39 9.14
C THR A 619 16.33 -11.88 10.20
N THR A 620 16.51 -12.60 11.31
CA THR A 620 17.55 -12.27 12.28
C THR A 620 18.91 -12.67 11.73
N TYR A 621 19.80 -11.70 11.53
CA TYR A 621 21.22 -11.93 11.31
C TYR A 621 21.88 -12.28 12.66
N PRO A 622 22.69 -13.34 12.77
CA PRO A 622 23.11 -14.32 11.74
C PRO A 622 22.06 -15.42 11.44
N PRO A 623 22.10 -16.05 10.25
CA PRO A 623 21.17 -17.11 9.88
C PRO A 623 21.24 -18.29 10.86
N LEU A 624 20.08 -18.68 11.40
CA LEU A 624 19.97 -19.84 12.29
C LEU A 624 20.21 -21.15 11.51
N PRO A 625 20.72 -22.20 12.18
CA PRO A 625 20.90 -23.52 11.58
C PRO A 625 19.63 -24.02 10.88
N VAL A 626 19.76 -24.70 9.75
CA VAL A 626 18.64 -25.26 8.97
C VAL A 626 17.71 -26.14 9.82
N THR A 627 18.25 -26.79 10.85
CA THR A 627 17.51 -27.63 11.80
C THR A 627 16.51 -26.86 12.67
N GLU A 628 16.62 -25.54 12.75
CA GLU A 628 15.74 -24.66 13.53
C GLU A 628 14.59 -24.07 12.71
N HIS A 629 14.45 -24.46 11.44
CA HIS A 629 13.36 -24.01 10.58
C HIS A 629 12.26 -25.08 10.45
N VAL A 630 11.05 -24.62 10.14
CA VAL A 630 9.98 -25.53 9.71
C VAL A 630 10.37 -26.09 8.33
N PRO A 631 10.37 -27.42 8.12
CA PRO A 631 10.79 -28.00 6.85
C PRO A 631 10.01 -27.46 5.66
N ILE A 632 10.74 -27.08 4.61
CA ILE A 632 10.16 -26.78 3.30
C ILE A 632 10.03 -28.08 2.50
N THR A 633 8.95 -28.23 1.74
CA THR A 633 8.66 -29.43 0.95
C THR A 633 8.42 -29.05 -0.51
N PHE A 634 8.57 -30.01 -1.42
CA PHE A 634 8.29 -29.82 -2.84
C PHE A 634 6.80 -29.51 -3.08
N LYS A 635 5.90 -30.06 -2.25
CA LYS A 635 4.47 -29.71 -2.23
C LYS A 635 4.24 -28.21 -2.10
N HIS A 636 5.03 -27.48 -1.31
CA HIS A 636 4.92 -26.02 -1.23
C HIS A 636 5.13 -25.33 -2.60
N PHE A 637 6.11 -25.80 -3.38
CA PHE A 637 6.35 -25.29 -4.73
C PHE A 637 5.21 -25.65 -5.68
N LYS A 638 4.64 -26.86 -5.57
CA LYS A 638 3.46 -27.26 -6.35
C LYS A 638 2.22 -26.40 -6.07
N LEU A 639 1.95 -26.09 -4.80
CA LEU A 639 0.84 -25.20 -4.40
C LEU A 639 1.01 -23.81 -5.02
N LEU A 640 2.23 -23.26 -4.99
CA LEU A 640 2.53 -21.95 -5.59
C LEU A 640 2.48 -21.96 -7.12
N ALA A 641 2.98 -23.04 -7.74
CA ALA A 641 2.90 -23.23 -9.19
C ALA A 641 1.45 -23.26 -9.65
N ARG A 642 0.60 -24.01 -8.95
CA ARG A 642 -0.85 -24.12 -9.21
C ARG A 642 -1.55 -22.75 -9.17
N LEU A 643 -1.17 -21.89 -8.23
CA LEU A 643 -1.68 -20.52 -8.08
C LEU A 643 -0.96 -19.48 -8.95
N GLY A 644 0.09 -19.85 -9.68
CA GLY A 644 0.91 -18.92 -10.46
C GLY A 644 1.75 -17.92 -9.63
N ARG A 645 1.88 -18.10 -8.31
CA ARG A 645 2.53 -17.17 -7.37
C ARG A 645 4.03 -17.42 -7.27
N SER A 646 4.84 -16.36 -7.11
CA SER A 646 6.28 -16.53 -6.90
C SER A 646 6.59 -17.25 -5.58
N PRO A 647 7.50 -18.25 -5.57
CA PRO A 647 8.10 -18.72 -4.33
C PRO A 647 8.78 -17.59 -3.56
N LEU A 648 8.69 -17.66 -2.24
CA LEU A 648 9.28 -16.69 -1.33
C LEU A 648 10.80 -16.87 -1.31
N ALA A 649 11.56 -15.76 -1.30
CA ALA A 649 13.02 -15.79 -1.41
C ALA A 649 13.69 -16.72 -0.38
N PHE A 650 13.23 -16.69 0.87
CA PHE A 650 13.78 -17.53 1.95
C PHE A 650 13.68 -19.03 1.64
N MET A 651 12.73 -19.48 0.80
CA MET A 651 12.62 -20.90 0.43
C MET A 651 13.86 -21.34 -0.34
N TYR A 652 14.35 -20.52 -1.27
CA TYR A 652 15.60 -20.82 -1.99
C TYR A 652 16.80 -20.72 -1.07
N ASP A 653 16.85 -19.72 -0.19
CA ASP A 653 17.96 -19.56 0.75
C ASP A 653 18.07 -20.75 1.72
N VAL A 654 16.94 -21.32 2.14
CA VAL A 654 16.91 -22.54 2.97
C VAL A 654 17.42 -23.77 2.20
N ILE A 655 17.11 -23.91 0.90
CA ILE A 655 17.68 -24.95 0.03
C ILE A 655 19.20 -24.80 -0.10
N GLU A 656 19.68 -23.58 -0.32
CA GLU A 656 21.10 -23.27 -0.48
C GLU A 656 21.92 -23.62 0.76
N ASN A 657 21.33 -23.36 1.93
CA ASN A 657 21.87 -23.69 3.23
C ASN A 657 21.79 -25.20 3.58
N GLY A 658 21.28 -26.04 2.67
CA GLY A 658 21.33 -27.50 2.81
C GLY A 658 20.06 -28.12 3.39
N ALA A 659 18.88 -27.57 3.11
CA ALA A 659 17.62 -28.20 3.50
C ALA A 659 17.47 -29.62 2.96
N GLU A 660 16.97 -30.50 3.82
CA GLU A 660 16.57 -31.85 3.46
C GLU A 660 15.46 -31.82 2.39
N PHE A 661 15.51 -32.74 1.44
CA PHE A 661 14.49 -32.86 0.42
C PHE A 661 13.32 -33.70 0.92
N TYR A 662 12.12 -33.15 0.83
CA TYR A 662 10.85 -33.81 1.16
C TYR A 662 9.83 -33.52 0.05
N PHE A 663 9.12 -34.53 -0.43
CA PHE A 663 8.00 -34.36 -1.35
C PHE A 663 6.84 -33.62 -0.68
N GLY A 664 6.48 -34.03 0.52
CA GLY A 664 5.37 -33.47 1.30
C GLY A 664 5.61 -33.57 2.79
N GLU A 665 4.63 -33.15 3.58
CA GLU A 665 4.69 -33.23 5.03
C GLU A 665 4.72 -34.68 5.55
N GLU A 666 4.27 -35.64 4.74
CA GLU A 666 4.19 -37.06 5.07
C GLU A 666 5.57 -37.71 5.18
N ASP A 667 6.60 -37.13 4.55
CA ASP A 667 7.95 -37.71 4.53
C ASP A 667 8.74 -37.46 5.82
N TYR A 668 8.37 -36.42 6.59
CA TYR A 668 9.07 -36.06 7.83
C TYR A 668 8.18 -36.08 9.07
N LEU A 669 6.86 -36.12 8.91
CA LEU A 669 5.92 -36.25 10.02
C LEU A 669 5.66 -37.72 10.31
N PRO A 670 5.64 -38.13 11.60
CA PRO A 670 5.22 -39.47 11.96
C PRO A 670 3.71 -39.66 11.68
N PRO A 671 3.25 -40.90 11.39
CA PRO A 671 1.84 -41.18 11.10
C PRO A 671 0.85 -40.70 12.17
N GLU A 672 1.28 -40.68 13.43
CA GLU A 672 0.46 -40.17 14.54
C GLU A 672 0.17 -38.67 14.40
N GLU A 673 1.16 -37.87 13.98
CA GLU A 673 0.97 -36.43 13.75
C GLU A 673 0.07 -36.17 12.53
N LEU A 674 0.18 -37.00 11.48
CA LEU A 674 -0.66 -36.92 10.28
C LEU A 674 -2.13 -37.23 10.57
N SER A 675 -2.40 -38.14 11.50
CA SER A 675 -3.77 -38.51 11.88
C SER A 675 -4.51 -37.43 12.68
N GLY A 676 -3.77 -36.48 13.26
CA GLY A 676 -4.31 -35.52 14.23
C GLY A 676 -4.82 -36.16 15.53
N ALA A 677 -4.51 -37.44 15.76
CA ALA A 677 -4.88 -38.13 17.00
C ALA A 677 -4.17 -37.49 18.21
N PRO A 678 -4.80 -37.49 19.39
CA PRO A 678 -4.16 -37.02 20.61
C PRO A 678 -2.87 -37.81 20.83
N LEU A 679 -1.74 -37.12 20.96
CA LEU A 679 -0.51 -37.75 21.41
C LEU A 679 -0.78 -38.29 22.81
N LYS A 680 -0.79 -39.62 22.97
CA LYS A 680 -0.76 -40.24 24.30
C LYS A 680 0.46 -39.66 25.01
N ARG A 681 0.22 -38.71 25.92
CA ARG A 681 1.28 -38.03 26.67
C ARG A 681 2.15 -39.10 27.31
N ARG A 682 3.30 -39.39 26.69
CA ARG A 682 4.30 -40.23 27.33
C ARG A 682 4.67 -39.48 28.61
N PRO A 683 4.53 -40.09 29.80
CA PRO A 683 4.83 -39.40 31.05
C PRO A 683 6.28 -38.93 30.97
N THR A 684 6.45 -37.62 30.86
CA THR A 684 7.76 -36.99 30.75
C THR A 684 8.45 -37.13 32.10
N LYS A 685 9.12 -38.26 32.33
CA LYS A 685 10.21 -38.30 33.31
C LYS A 685 11.25 -37.32 32.78
N ARG A 686 11.28 -36.10 33.36
CA ARG A 686 12.32 -35.09 33.14
C ARG A 686 13.67 -35.70 33.54
N LYS A 687 14.27 -36.49 32.67
CA LYS A 687 15.71 -36.74 32.70
C LYS A 687 16.33 -35.77 31.72
N HIS A 688 17.11 -34.82 32.25
CA HIS A 688 18.17 -34.15 31.51
C HIS A 688 19.12 -35.23 30.98
N THR A 689 18.76 -35.79 29.82
CA THR A 689 19.63 -36.68 29.07
C THR A 689 19.88 -35.93 27.78
N ARG A 690 21.11 -35.44 27.60
CA ARG A 690 21.63 -35.06 26.30
C ARG A 690 21.32 -36.21 25.35
N ILE A 691 20.37 -36.02 24.44
CA ILE A 691 20.12 -36.95 23.35
C ILE A 691 21.30 -36.79 22.41
N ARG A 692 22.35 -37.58 22.63
CA ARG A 692 23.38 -37.85 21.64
C ARG A 692 22.71 -38.73 20.59
N VAL A 693 22.23 -38.12 19.51
CA VAL A 693 21.79 -38.83 18.31
C VAL A 693 22.98 -39.66 17.85
N LYS A 694 22.87 -40.99 18.00
CA LYS A 694 23.85 -41.93 17.49
C LYS A 694 23.61 -42.01 15.98
N ILE A 695 24.24 -41.11 15.24
CA ILE A 695 24.42 -41.26 13.79
C ILE A 695 25.17 -42.58 13.62
N VAL A 696 24.54 -43.54 12.96
CA VAL A 696 25.19 -44.75 12.50
C VAL A 696 26.09 -44.33 11.34
N SER A 697 27.34 -43.99 11.64
CA SER A 697 28.41 -43.90 10.65
C SER A 697 28.94 -45.31 10.43
N GLU A 698 28.49 -45.97 9.36
CA GLU A 698 29.16 -47.16 8.84
C GLU A 698 30.24 -46.76 7.83
N TYR A 699 31.38 -47.47 7.94
CA TYR A 699 32.61 -47.46 7.13
C TYR A 699 33.77 -46.57 7.60
N THR A 700 34.55 -47.11 8.54
CA THR A 700 35.98 -46.80 8.75
C THR A 700 36.84 -47.66 7.83
N VAL A 701 37.60 -47.02 6.93
CA VAL A 701 38.75 -47.61 6.23
C VAL A 701 39.99 -47.43 7.11
N LYS A 702 40.73 -48.52 7.29
CA LYS A 702 42.00 -48.59 8.04
C LYS A 702 43.13 -47.93 7.22
N THR A 703 43.95 -47.12 7.85
CA THR A 703 45.32 -46.84 7.39
C THR A 703 46.29 -46.94 8.57
N GLU A 704 47.36 -47.70 8.37
CA GLU A 704 48.46 -47.97 9.29
C GLU A 704 49.52 -46.86 9.24
N SER A 705 50.08 -46.54 10.43
CA SER A 705 51.44 -46.04 10.82
C SER A 705 52.44 -45.54 9.75
N SER A 706 53.30 -44.52 9.91
CA SER A 706 54.15 -44.01 11.04
C SER A 706 55.06 -42.85 10.51
N PRO A 707 56.01 -42.21 11.26
CA PRO A 707 56.11 -41.80 12.68
C PRO A 707 56.48 -40.29 12.86
N GLY A 708 56.61 -39.81 14.12
CA GLY A 708 56.71 -38.38 14.55
C GLY A 708 58.10 -37.67 14.46
N PRO A 709 58.45 -36.66 15.29
CA PRO A 709 58.12 -36.50 16.73
C PRO A 709 57.68 -35.10 17.22
N SER A 710 57.28 -35.11 18.50
CA SER A 710 56.72 -34.09 19.39
C SER A 710 57.74 -33.32 20.24
N LEU A 711 57.48 -32.03 20.53
CA LEU A 711 57.79 -31.26 21.76
C LEU A 711 56.85 -30.02 21.72
N GLY A 712 55.98 -29.63 22.66
CA GLY A 712 55.93 -29.80 24.10
C GLY A 712 56.49 -28.53 24.78
N LEU A 713 55.62 -27.61 25.26
CA LEU A 713 55.72 -26.80 26.50
C LEU A 713 54.89 -25.49 26.47
N THR A 714 53.87 -25.43 27.34
CA THR A 714 53.34 -24.22 28.05
C THR A 714 54.22 -23.92 29.29
N PRO A 715 54.03 -22.88 30.16
CA PRO A 715 53.04 -21.77 30.29
C PRO A 715 53.79 -20.40 30.63
N PRO A 716 53.31 -19.38 31.41
CA PRO A 716 52.00 -18.97 31.96
C PRO A 716 51.65 -17.45 31.74
N PRO A 717 50.51 -16.93 32.29
CA PRO A 717 50.12 -15.52 32.13
C PRO A 717 50.57 -14.63 33.32
N ARG A 718 50.78 -13.33 33.07
CA ARG A 718 50.94 -12.30 34.11
C ARG A 718 50.22 -10.99 33.77
N SER A 719 49.51 -10.52 34.79
CA SER A 719 48.86 -9.23 35.00
C SER A 719 49.83 -8.11 35.41
N SER A 720 49.56 -6.87 34.99
CA SER A 720 49.81 -5.58 35.71
C SER A 720 49.70 -4.41 34.71
N SER A 721 48.68 -3.56 34.76
CA SER A 721 48.63 -2.27 35.49
C SER A 721 49.78 -1.30 35.15
N GLY A 722 49.44 -0.11 34.62
CA GLY A 722 50.39 0.99 34.50
C GLY A 722 49.91 2.13 33.61
N SER A 723 49.12 3.05 34.18
CA SER A 723 48.91 4.40 33.69
C SER A 723 50.23 5.20 33.68
N VAL A 724 50.35 6.21 32.79
CA VAL A 724 50.73 7.63 33.08
C VAL A 724 51.11 8.37 31.78
N SER A 725 50.30 9.39 31.49
CA SER A 725 50.62 10.75 30.99
C SER A 725 51.36 11.03 29.65
N ALA A 726 50.62 11.75 28.80
CA ALA A 726 50.90 12.94 27.95
C ALA A 726 52.28 13.67 28.11
N PRO A 727 52.74 14.60 27.20
CA PRO A 727 51.89 15.48 26.37
C PRO A 727 52.45 16.03 25.00
N ILE A 728 51.57 16.77 24.30
CA ILE A 728 51.78 17.95 23.39
C ILE A 728 52.71 17.82 22.17
N ALA A 729 52.15 18.05 20.97
CA ALA A 729 52.55 19.17 20.08
C ALA A 729 51.61 19.33 18.89
N SER A 730 51.08 20.54 18.77
CA SER A 730 50.37 21.15 17.64
C SER A 730 51.29 21.44 16.44
N SER A 731 50.78 21.33 15.21
CA SER A 731 50.77 22.46 14.27
C SER A 731 50.10 22.12 12.94
N SER A 732 49.37 23.12 12.48
CA SER A 732 48.73 23.36 11.19
C SER A 732 49.68 23.29 9.98
N SER A 733 49.17 22.88 8.81
CA SER A 733 49.10 23.78 7.64
C SER A 733 48.45 23.13 6.41
N SER A 734 47.74 24.00 5.71
CA SER A 734 47.16 23.96 4.38
C SER A 734 47.99 23.30 3.27
N GLY A 735 47.31 22.63 2.35
CA GLY A 735 47.87 22.24 1.06
C GLY A 735 46.82 21.71 0.11
N SER A 736 46.37 22.60 -0.78
CA SER A 736 45.58 22.32 -1.99
C SER A 736 46.21 21.23 -2.86
N ARG A 737 45.39 20.35 -3.45
CA ARG A 737 45.67 19.81 -4.78
C ARG A 737 44.47 19.14 -5.45
N GLU A 738 44.08 19.73 -6.57
CA GLU A 738 43.37 19.12 -7.67
C GLU A 738 44.04 17.80 -8.09
N THR A 739 43.25 16.77 -8.35
CA THR A 739 43.61 15.75 -9.36
C THR A 739 42.37 15.24 -10.08
N SER A 740 42.37 15.57 -11.38
CA SER A 740 41.71 14.97 -12.53
C SER A 740 41.07 13.58 -12.38
N TYR A 741 39.81 13.48 -12.79
CA TYR A 741 39.11 12.23 -13.10
C TYR A 741 39.62 11.63 -14.41
N GLU A 742 40.31 10.50 -14.33
CA GLU A 742 40.76 9.73 -15.48
C GLU A 742 39.63 8.79 -15.95
N VAL A 743 39.05 9.10 -17.11
CA VAL A 743 38.01 8.32 -17.78
C VAL A 743 38.65 7.15 -18.54
N LYS A 744 38.59 5.93 -17.96
CA LYS A 744 38.97 4.70 -18.67
C LYS A 744 37.88 4.29 -19.68
N ARG A 745 38.10 4.67 -20.94
CA ARG A 745 37.37 4.18 -22.12
C ARG A 745 37.72 2.71 -22.38
N ARG A 746 36.70 1.86 -22.52
CA ARG A 746 36.80 0.46 -22.96
C ARG A 746 37.15 0.39 -24.46
N PRO A 747 38.06 -0.49 -24.90
CA PRO A 747 38.36 -0.68 -26.32
C PRO A 747 37.23 -1.42 -27.06
N ARG A 748 36.75 -0.82 -28.15
CA ARG A 748 35.91 -1.46 -29.18
C ARG A 748 36.71 -2.60 -29.85
N ARG A 749 36.19 -3.83 -29.83
CA ARG A 749 36.66 -4.91 -30.71
C ARG A 749 35.97 -4.79 -32.06
N SER A 750 36.79 -4.61 -33.10
CA SER A 750 36.42 -4.76 -34.50
C SER A 750 36.53 -6.23 -34.91
N ALA A 751 35.63 -6.63 -35.82
CA ALA A 751 35.64 -7.92 -36.48
C ALA A 751 36.80 -8.05 -37.48
N ALA A 752 37.36 -9.24 -37.61
CA ALA A 752 38.03 -9.70 -38.82
C ALA A 752 37.86 -11.22 -38.96
N SER A 753 37.32 -11.62 -40.11
CA SER A 753 37.17 -12.97 -40.60
C SER A 753 38.42 -13.40 -41.34
N THR A 754 39.02 -14.56 -41.00
CA THR A 754 39.74 -15.36 -41.99
C THR A 754 39.83 -16.83 -41.57
N SER A 755 39.36 -17.68 -42.46
CA SER A 755 39.52 -19.13 -42.51
C SER A 755 40.98 -19.55 -42.72
N LYS A 756 41.36 -20.70 -42.13
CA LYS A 756 42.28 -21.69 -42.74
C LYS A 756 42.24 -22.99 -41.95
N SER A 757 41.70 -24.02 -42.59
CA SER A 757 41.85 -25.43 -42.26
C SER A 757 43.30 -25.85 -42.46
N TYR A 758 43.89 -26.54 -41.48
CA TYR A 758 45.03 -27.41 -41.71
C TYR A 758 44.66 -28.83 -41.29
N VAL A 759 44.79 -29.71 -42.29
CA VAL A 759 44.89 -31.16 -42.17
C VAL A 759 46.24 -31.45 -41.52
N VAL A 760 46.24 -32.23 -40.43
CA VAL A 760 47.45 -32.82 -39.85
C VAL A 760 47.46 -34.30 -40.24
N PRO A 761 48.52 -34.82 -40.88
CA PRO A 761 48.65 -36.22 -41.26
C PRO A 761 48.89 -37.14 -40.05
N ASP A 762 48.46 -38.39 -40.21
CA ASP A 762 48.78 -39.56 -39.39
C ASP A 762 50.17 -39.52 -38.74
N SER A 763 50.19 -39.70 -37.43
CA SER A 763 51.36 -40.17 -36.69
C SER A 763 50.90 -41.32 -35.80
N ASP A 764 51.13 -42.51 -36.34
CA ASP A 764 51.12 -43.81 -35.69
C ASP A 764 52.22 -43.81 -34.62
N ASP A 765 51.83 -43.94 -33.34
CA ASP A 765 52.69 -44.28 -32.20
C ASP A 765 51.79 -44.99 -31.17
N GLU A 766 51.48 -46.24 -31.48
CA GLU A 766 51.03 -47.24 -30.54
C GLU A 766 52.14 -47.55 -29.52
N GLU A 767 51.72 -47.96 -28.31
CA GLU A 767 52.50 -48.75 -27.38
C GLU A 767 53.49 -47.98 -26.46
N ILE A 768 52.98 -47.45 -25.32
CA ILE A 768 53.64 -47.49 -24.00
C ILE A 768 52.61 -47.21 -22.88
N ALA A 769 52.45 -48.22 -22.00
CA ALA A 769 51.92 -48.22 -20.63
C ALA A 769 50.38 -48.22 -20.39
N ASP A 770 49.80 -49.42 -20.50
CA ASP A 770 48.39 -49.76 -20.20
C ASP A 770 48.12 -50.27 -18.75
N ASP A 771 49.02 -50.05 -17.78
CA ASP A 771 48.86 -50.64 -16.44
C ASP A 771 48.37 -49.66 -15.34
N GLU A 772 48.47 -48.33 -15.53
CA GLU A 772 47.94 -47.34 -14.56
C GLU A 772 46.46 -46.99 -14.79
N ASP A 773 45.96 -47.19 -16.02
CA ASP A 773 44.58 -46.84 -16.40
C ASP A 773 43.55 -47.84 -15.90
N GLU A 774 43.89 -49.14 -15.76
CA GLU A 774 42.97 -50.12 -15.17
C GLU A 774 42.70 -49.85 -13.69
N MET A 775 43.70 -49.40 -12.92
CA MET A 775 43.53 -49.06 -11.50
C MET A 775 42.73 -47.77 -11.34
N MET A 776 42.97 -46.77 -12.19
CA MET A 776 42.19 -45.52 -12.20
C MET A 776 40.74 -45.75 -12.66
N GLN A 777 40.52 -46.64 -13.65
CA GLN A 777 39.19 -47.08 -14.07
C GLN A 777 38.47 -47.91 -12.99
N HIS A 778 39.17 -48.77 -12.24
CA HIS A 778 38.58 -49.50 -11.12
C HIS A 778 38.21 -48.59 -9.95
N VAL A 779 39.02 -47.57 -9.63
CA VAL A 779 38.70 -46.56 -8.62
C VAL A 779 37.53 -45.68 -9.07
N HIS A 780 37.49 -45.25 -10.34
CA HIS A 780 36.34 -44.52 -10.89
C HIS A 780 35.07 -45.37 -10.96
N ALA A 781 35.17 -46.67 -11.26
CA ALA A 781 34.03 -47.59 -11.29
C ALA A 781 33.49 -47.90 -9.88
N GLN A 782 34.36 -47.99 -8.87
CA GLN A 782 33.95 -48.12 -7.47
C GLN A 782 33.38 -46.80 -6.91
N ALA A 783 33.92 -45.63 -7.29
CA ALA A 783 33.40 -44.31 -6.91
C ALA A 783 32.02 -44.03 -7.54
N LYS A 784 31.75 -44.53 -8.77
CA LYS A 784 30.44 -44.45 -9.42
C LYS A 784 29.37 -45.31 -8.73
N LYS A 785 29.74 -46.41 -8.06
CA LYS A 785 28.79 -47.38 -7.48
C LYS A 785 28.11 -46.94 -6.16
N ARG A 786 28.46 -45.80 -5.57
CA ARG A 786 27.86 -45.31 -4.30
C ARG A 786 27.62 -43.80 -4.22
N ARG A 787 27.34 -43.11 -5.34
CA ARG A 787 26.94 -41.69 -5.27
C ARG A 787 25.49 -41.58 -4.80
N VAL A 788 25.31 -41.45 -3.49
CA VAL A 788 24.03 -41.06 -2.90
C VAL A 788 23.75 -39.62 -3.33
N GLU A 789 22.67 -39.42 -4.08
CA GLU A 789 22.22 -38.09 -4.54
C GLU A 789 22.05 -37.15 -3.34
N SER A 790 22.73 -36.00 -3.39
CA SER A 790 22.66 -34.99 -2.33
C SER A 790 21.24 -34.40 -2.25
N ASN A 791 20.84 -33.86 -1.09
CA ASN A 791 19.54 -33.18 -0.99
C ASN A 791 19.42 -32.01 -1.98
N LEU A 792 20.52 -31.28 -2.24
CA LEU A 792 20.54 -30.18 -3.21
C LEU A 792 20.31 -30.69 -4.63
N GLN A 793 20.91 -31.82 -5.01
CA GLN A 793 20.68 -32.47 -6.30
C GLN A 793 19.22 -32.90 -6.46
N LYS A 794 18.63 -33.51 -5.43
CA LYS A 794 17.19 -33.86 -5.43
C LYS A 794 16.30 -32.63 -5.62
N TRP A 795 16.58 -31.54 -4.92
CA TRP A 795 15.89 -30.27 -5.12
C TRP A 795 16.01 -29.76 -6.56
N ILE A 796 17.22 -29.67 -7.09
CA ILE A 796 17.49 -29.22 -8.47
C ILE A 796 16.73 -30.08 -9.48
N LYS A 797 16.77 -31.41 -9.32
CA LYS A 797 16.11 -32.37 -10.20
C LYS A 797 14.60 -32.14 -10.24
N HIS A 798 13.93 -32.13 -9.08
CA HIS A 798 12.48 -31.99 -9.01
C HIS A 798 11.99 -30.58 -9.39
N LEU A 799 12.73 -29.53 -9.03
CA LEU A 799 12.42 -28.16 -9.45
C LEU A 799 12.63 -27.96 -10.95
N SER A 800 13.61 -28.63 -11.57
CA SER A 800 13.82 -28.57 -13.02
C SER A 800 12.66 -29.22 -13.77
N VAL A 801 12.14 -30.36 -13.28
CA VAL A 801 10.94 -30.99 -13.84
C VAL A 801 9.73 -30.06 -13.73
N LEU A 802 9.51 -29.46 -12.56
CA LEU A 802 8.39 -28.51 -12.35
C LEU A 802 8.52 -27.28 -13.25
N LEU A 803 9.74 -26.76 -13.48
CA LEU A 803 9.97 -25.66 -14.41
C LEU A 803 9.57 -26.04 -15.84
N LYS A 804 9.94 -27.25 -16.29
CA LYS A 804 9.57 -27.76 -17.63
C LYS A 804 8.04 -27.89 -17.77
N GLU A 805 7.36 -28.41 -16.75
CA GLU A 805 5.89 -28.49 -16.71
C GLU A 805 5.24 -27.10 -16.84
N GLU A 806 5.69 -26.11 -16.06
CA GLU A 806 5.15 -24.75 -16.12
C GLU A 806 5.49 -24.02 -17.45
N GLN A 807 6.65 -24.30 -18.04
CA GLN A 807 7.01 -23.78 -19.36
C GLN A 807 6.13 -24.39 -20.46
N LYS A 808 5.79 -25.68 -20.37
CA LYS A 808 4.85 -26.36 -21.26
C LYS A 808 3.46 -25.73 -21.16
N LYS A 809 2.93 -25.54 -19.95
CA LYS A 809 1.64 -24.88 -19.69
C LYS A 809 1.59 -23.45 -20.26
N TYR A 810 2.65 -22.67 -20.05
CA TYR A 810 2.76 -21.33 -20.63
C TYR A 810 2.75 -21.36 -22.17
N ASN A 811 3.48 -22.30 -22.79
CA ASN A 811 3.51 -22.44 -24.24
C ASN A 811 2.13 -22.85 -24.80
N GLU A 812 1.41 -23.71 -24.10
CA GLU A 812 0.03 -24.10 -24.44
C GLU A 812 -0.95 -22.93 -24.29
N LYS A 813 -0.91 -22.17 -23.18
CA LYS A 813 -1.72 -20.95 -22.98
C LYS A 813 -1.42 -19.93 -24.08
N ARG A 814 -0.15 -19.75 -24.44
CA ARG A 814 0.28 -18.88 -25.54
C ARG A 814 -0.23 -19.38 -26.90
N LYS A 815 -0.19 -20.68 -27.16
CA LYS A 815 -0.73 -21.28 -28.40
C LYS A 815 -2.24 -21.07 -28.50
N ARG A 816 -2.99 -21.29 -27.42
CA ARG A 816 -4.44 -21.03 -27.33
C ARG A 816 -4.76 -19.56 -27.58
N ALA A 817 -4.06 -18.65 -26.91
CA ALA A 817 -4.26 -17.21 -27.08
C ALA A 817 -3.96 -16.73 -28.50
N HIS A 818 -2.93 -17.27 -29.16
CA HIS A 818 -2.66 -16.98 -30.57
C HIS A 818 -3.71 -17.57 -31.53
N ALA A 819 -4.30 -18.72 -31.19
CA ALA A 819 -5.36 -19.33 -31.99
C ALA A 819 -6.68 -18.53 -31.90
N SER A 820 -6.97 -17.93 -30.75
CA SER A 820 -8.18 -17.10 -30.55
C SER A 820 -8.02 -15.65 -31.03
N ALA A 821 -6.81 -15.19 -31.28
CA ALA A 821 -6.54 -13.81 -31.69
C ALA A 821 -6.82 -13.60 -33.20
N GLN A 822 -7.34 -12.42 -33.57
CA GLN A 822 -7.59 -12.08 -34.98
C GLN A 822 -6.30 -12.18 -35.81
N GLN A 823 -6.39 -12.72 -37.03
CA GLN A 823 -5.25 -12.91 -37.93
C GLN A 823 -4.46 -11.61 -38.10
N GLY A 824 -3.19 -11.62 -37.69
CA GLY A 824 -2.28 -10.47 -37.75
C GLY A 824 -2.00 -9.79 -36.42
N SER A 825 -2.79 -10.04 -35.37
CA SER A 825 -2.56 -9.47 -34.03
C SER A 825 -1.54 -10.30 -33.24
N LYS A 826 -0.48 -9.64 -32.74
CA LYS A 826 0.56 -10.27 -31.90
C LYS A 826 0.19 -10.11 -30.43
N LEU A 827 -0.67 -10.99 -29.91
CA LEU A 827 -1.00 -10.98 -28.48
C LEU A 827 0.21 -11.45 -27.64
N ARG A 828 0.59 -10.68 -26.63
CA ARG A 828 1.67 -11.03 -25.68
C ARG A 828 1.06 -11.67 -24.45
N VAL A 829 1.26 -12.98 -24.27
CA VAL A 829 0.86 -13.68 -23.05
C VAL A 829 1.93 -13.50 -21.96
N PRO A 830 1.60 -12.91 -20.79
CA PRO A 830 2.54 -12.77 -19.69
C PRO A 830 2.88 -14.13 -19.08
N ARG A 831 4.11 -14.28 -18.57
CA ARG A 831 4.53 -15.46 -17.79
C ARG A 831 4.04 -15.30 -16.36
N SER A 832 3.62 -16.40 -15.72
CA SER A 832 3.29 -16.41 -14.30
C SER A 832 4.47 -15.95 -13.45
N GLU A 833 4.19 -15.44 -12.25
CA GLU A 833 5.24 -15.02 -11.32
C GLU A 833 6.08 -16.20 -10.86
N PHE A 834 5.42 -17.36 -10.67
CA PHE A 834 6.08 -18.62 -10.37
C PHE A 834 7.14 -18.98 -11.41
N LEU A 835 6.76 -19.02 -12.69
CA LEU A 835 7.65 -19.39 -13.80
C LEU A 835 8.84 -18.44 -13.89
N ARG A 836 8.61 -17.12 -13.74
CA ARG A 836 9.69 -16.12 -13.74
C ARG A 836 10.67 -16.31 -12.59
N SER A 837 10.15 -16.53 -11.38
CA SER A 837 10.95 -16.70 -10.16
C SER A 837 11.79 -17.99 -10.21
N LEU A 838 11.17 -19.11 -10.56
CA LEU A 838 11.85 -20.40 -10.61
C LEU A 838 12.93 -20.45 -11.72
N ALA A 839 12.64 -19.89 -12.89
CA ALA A 839 13.61 -19.78 -13.98
C ALA A 839 14.85 -18.95 -13.60
N ALA A 840 14.68 -17.94 -12.74
CA ALA A 840 15.78 -17.12 -12.24
C ALA A 840 16.59 -17.82 -11.13
N ALA A 841 15.93 -18.59 -10.25
CA ALA A 841 16.56 -19.23 -9.10
C ALA A 841 17.31 -20.52 -9.42
N LEU A 842 16.83 -21.34 -10.37
CA LEU A 842 17.44 -22.63 -10.69
C LEU A 842 18.91 -22.57 -11.14
N PRO A 843 19.33 -21.64 -12.03
CA PRO A 843 20.75 -21.48 -12.39
C PRO A 843 21.64 -21.22 -11.18
N ARG A 844 21.15 -20.46 -10.20
CA ARG A 844 21.86 -20.16 -8.94
C ARG A 844 22.07 -21.43 -8.12
N LEU A 845 21.05 -22.27 -7.98
CA LEU A 845 21.13 -23.56 -7.27
C LEU A 845 22.09 -24.54 -7.97
N ARG A 846 22.02 -24.64 -9.30
CA ARG A 846 22.91 -25.50 -10.11
C ARG A 846 24.37 -25.10 -9.95
N LYS A 847 24.65 -23.79 -9.99
CA LYS A 847 26.00 -23.27 -9.75
C LYS A 847 26.49 -23.64 -8.35
N LEU A 848 25.66 -23.45 -7.32
CA LEU A 848 26.03 -23.79 -5.94
C LEU A 848 26.33 -25.29 -5.77
N ASP A 849 25.56 -26.15 -6.44
CA ASP A 849 25.81 -27.60 -6.44
C ASP A 849 27.12 -27.97 -7.16
N LEU A 850 27.39 -27.35 -8.31
CA LEU A 850 28.66 -27.52 -9.03
C LEU A 850 29.85 -27.08 -8.16
N ASP A 851 29.77 -25.90 -7.54
CA ASP A 851 30.80 -25.38 -6.65
C ASP A 851 31.05 -26.34 -5.47
N LYS A 852 29.99 -26.89 -4.86
CA LYS A 852 30.10 -27.89 -3.77
C LYS A 852 30.75 -29.19 -4.24
N ARG A 853 30.43 -29.66 -5.46
CA ARG A 853 31.06 -30.85 -6.03
C ARG A 853 32.52 -30.60 -6.38
N GLN A 854 32.86 -29.43 -6.94
CA GLN A 854 34.24 -29.04 -7.22
C GLN A 854 35.08 -28.98 -5.94
N GLN A 855 34.51 -28.47 -4.85
CA GLN A 855 35.17 -28.48 -3.54
C GLN A 855 35.42 -29.89 -2.99
N LEU A 856 34.52 -30.85 -3.26
CA LEU A 856 34.62 -32.22 -2.73
C LEU A 856 35.49 -33.15 -3.60
N TYR A 857 35.48 -32.96 -4.91
CA TYR A 857 36.06 -33.91 -5.87
C TYR A 857 37.10 -33.28 -6.82
N GLY A 858 37.40 -31.98 -6.70
CA GLY A 858 38.38 -31.27 -7.53
C GLY A 858 37.76 -30.49 -8.70
N PRO A 859 38.55 -29.65 -9.39
CA PRO A 859 38.07 -28.79 -10.48
C PRO A 859 37.60 -29.59 -11.71
N ASP A 860 38.07 -30.82 -11.89
CA ASP A 860 37.77 -31.68 -13.05
C ASP A 860 36.43 -32.40 -12.96
N VAL A 861 35.56 -32.03 -12.00
CA VAL A 861 34.21 -32.55 -11.93
C VAL A 861 33.44 -32.11 -13.16
N ALA A 862 33.12 -33.09 -14.01
CA ALA A 862 32.25 -32.87 -15.15
C ALA A 862 30.97 -32.13 -14.74
N GLU A 863 30.62 -31.10 -15.49
CA GLU A 863 29.31 -30.49 -15.41
C GLU A 863 28.29 -31.57 -15.76
N GLU A 864 27.61 -32.09 -14.73
CA GLU A 864 26.48 -32.98 -14.94
C GLU A 864 25.47 -32.20 -15.77
N ASP A 865 25.24 -32.68 -16.98
CA ASP A 865 24.36 -32.02 -17.91
C ASP A 865 22.91 -32.24 -17.49
N TYR A 866 22.43 -31.38 -16.59
CA TYR A 866 21.01 -31.28 -16.22
C TYR A 866 20.16 -30.76 -17.41
N SER A 867 20.76 -30.46 -18.56
CA SER A 867 20.09 -30.18 -19.83
C SER A 867 19.69 -31.45 -20.60
N SER A 868 20.14 -32.64 -20.18
CA SER A 868 19.89 -33.90 -20.91
C SER A 868 18.45 -34.38 -20.78
N GLY A 869 17.62 -33.97 -21.74
CA GLY A 869 16.28 -34.50 -21.95
C GLY A 869 15.40 -33.51 -22.72
N GLU A 870 15.51 -33.57 -24.05
CA GLU A 870 14.61 -32.98 -25.07
C GLU A 870 14.74 -31.49 -25.43
N ASP A 871 15.67 -30.72 -24.83
CA ASP A 871 15.80 -29.27 -25.11
C ASP A 871 16.53 -28.90 -26.44
N ASP A 872 17.00 -29.89 -27.22
CA ASP A 872 17.73 -29.62 -28.48
C ASP A 872 16.82 -29.33 -29.68
N GLU A 873 15.51 -29.51 -29.60
CA GLU A 873 14.61 -29.28 -30.75
C GLU A 873 14.39 -27.78 -31.07
N TYR A 874 14.79 -26.86 -30.17
CA TYR A 874 14.49 -25.43 -30.35
C TYR A 874 15.66 -24.54 -30.81
N HIS A 875 16.87 -25.10 -30.97
CA HIS A 875 18.01 -24.35 -31.50
C HIS A 875 18.19 -24.44 -33.03
N GLU A 876 17.42 -25.27 -33.74
CA GLU A 876 17.35 -25.27 -35.21
C GLU A 876 16.37 -24.23 -35.76
N ARG A 877 16.50 -22.96 -35.35
CA ARG A 877 16.06 -21.85 -36.21
C ARG A 877 17.25 -21.36 -37.00
N THR A 878 17.43 -22.00 -38.16
CA THR A 878 18.23 -21.54 -39.30
C THR A 878 18.25 -20.01 -39.35
N THR A 879 19.46 -19.46 -39.29
CA THR A 879 19.73 -18.05 -39.56
C THR A 879 19.01 -17.65 -40.84
N ARG A 880 18.03 -16.74 -40.69
CA ARG A 880 17.20 -16.24 -41.79
C ARG A 880 18.11 -15.57 -42.82
N THR A 881 18.47 -16.28 -43.87
CA THR A 881 19.20 -15.79 -45.03
C THR A 881 18.45 -14.58 -45.57
N LYS A 882 19.10 -13.42 -45.61
CA LYS A 882 18.60 -12.21 -46.25
C LYS A 882 18.32 -12.53 -47.72
N ARG A 883 17.04 -12.75 -48.06
CA ARG A 883 16.58 -12.82 -49.45
C ARG A 883 16.74 -11.43 -50.06
N ARG A 884 17.81 -11.21 -50.81
CA ARG A 884 17.96 -10.06 -51.73
C ARG A 884 16.77 -10.10 -52.69
N LYS A 885 15.96 -9.04 -52.67
CA LYS A 885 14.97 -8.76 -53.70
C LYS A 885 15.76 -8.37 -54.96
N ILE A 886 15.73 -9.23 -55.97
CA ILE A 886 16.14 -8.87 -57.33
C ILE A 886 14.90 -8.22 -57.94
N GLU A 887 15.01 -6.94 -58.29
CA GLU A 887 14.10 -6.28 -59.23
C GLU A 887 14.36 -6.89 -60.61
N ALA A 888 13.31 -7.36 -61.26
CA ALA A 888 13.33 -7.73 -62.66
C ALA A 888 12.52 -6.67 -63.40
N ASP A 889 13.23 -5.93 -64.26
CA ASP A 889 12.64 -5.18 -65.37
C ASP A 889 12.04 -6.17 -66.39
N ALA A 890 10.73 -6.05 -66.62
CA ALA A 890 10.02 -6.24 -67.89
C ALA A 890 8.52 -5.99 -67.68
#